data_AF-A0A3D3LFP6-F1
#
_entry.id   AF-A0A3D3LFP6-F1
#
_cell.length_a   1.000
_cell.length_b   1.000
_cell.length_c   1.000
_cell.angle_alpha   90.00
_cell.angle_beta   90.00
_cell.angle_gamma   90.00
#
_symmetry.space_group_name_H-M   'P 1'
#
loop_
_entity.id
_entity.type
_entity.pdbx_description
1 polymer ?
#
loop_
_entity_poly.entity_id
_entity_poly.type
_entity_poly.pdbx_seq_one_letter_code
_entity_poly.pdbx_strand_id
1 'polypeptide(L)'
;MTTTRHLSLPAALLALLAAAAPVLRAAFPTVALRPVVLQQIHSPTVITHAPDGSGRLFVCDQHGKIFIIRRGMMLPAPFLNLASPANTLIEDRGPGPVITLGTGYNERGLLGMAFHPGFADPESPGYRKFYINYNKADDTDEPDPPQAGDPVNCITVIDEFEVSADDPNLADPASQRRVLAFTQPQANHNGGALEFGPDGMLYIGSGDGGSSNDNALGHTGREVSTTACLGNSQDKTRYLGKILRINPLDPDGGGPLTYSIPADNPFFSDATPGLKKEIYALGLRNPWKFSFDWRPGGTDRLFCGDVGQGRIEEINLIVSGGNYGWRYQEGLELPIFSSSAPTNPMPHPGGTLLTPIAMYAHPGVNTSPPLPQLGLSVTGGHVYRGQAIPEMQGKYVFGDYGSTGGASDGRLMGLEETAPGSGTFTLTQALPLFGQANPVTGERILCLGEDEAGEIYIGMKSNAGVLARISGLPAGGIYKIVPVETVTTVLNPQLDNTIYSEDGGLSDARGYFYAGRTGPNHGPYLRRALLSFNVEIIPPEAALVSASLKLRLNKLGPGGSGTPMALHRLNQTWGEGTSKNPSDVGTGAPATPGDATWSHRFHDTSTWTTPGGVFEAAPSATATADVGTITFGPSAQMLADTQAWHADPAANAGWMLRGDETQNETVGRFDSKEVGQVFPELEIQYQLPPPVPPFGTWLKGKFPALLTGQFVDIFDDQEGDSIPLLLEYAFGLDPFTHDTGGVLQLSVAPGEEGGTDLTLTFRRETAATDLVYRLEISANPAAWGTLLAEVSAGQIQTMNGADLIADDWLEDTTNLVTLRLHLPDGSTPRRFARLVVDWQ
;
A
#
# COMPACT_ATOMS: atom_id res chain seq x y z
N MET A 1 -30.40 -46.89 -44.67
CA MET A 1 -29.00 -46.82 -44.22
C MET A 1 -28.43 -45.50 -44.73
N THR A 2 -28.79 -44.38 -44.11
CA THR A 2 -28.04 -43.69 -43.02
C THR A 2 -26.64 -43.25 -43.44
N THR A 3 -26.52 -42.00 -43.90
CA THR A 3 -25.74 -40.98 -43.19
C THR A 3 -26.17 -39.58 -43.66
N THR A 4 -26.72 -38.85 -42.71
CA THR A 4 -27.20 -37.48 -42.71
C THR A 4 -26.08 -36.46 -42.91
N ARG A 5 -26.22 -35.59 -43.92
CA ARG A 5 -25.54 -34.27 -43.94
C ARG A 5 -26.47 -33.27 -43.28
N HIS A 6 -26.18 -32.89 -42.04
CA HIS A 6 -26.84 -31.74 -41.40
C HIS A 6 -26.06 -30.47 -41.77
N LEU A 7 -26.72 -29.58 -42.51
CA LEU A 7 -26.37 -28.16 -42.55
C LEU A 7 -26.67 -27.58 -41.16
N SER A 8 -25.65 -27.09 -40.46
CA SER A 8 -25.81 -26.24 -39.30
C SER A 8 -26.08 -24.80 -39.75
N LEU A 9 -27.24 -24.25 -39.39
CA LEU A 9 -27.51 -22.81 -39.43
C LEU A 9 -26.55 -22.08 -38.47
N PRO A 10 -26.11 -20.85 -38.79
CA PRO A 10 -25.42 -20.01 -37.82
C PRO A 10 -26.43 -19.51 -36.78
N ALA A 11 -26.17 -19.81 -35.51
CA ALA A 11 -26.84 -19.14 -34.40
C ALA A 11 -26.40 -17.68 -34.39
N ALA A 12 -27.33 -16.77 -34.67
CA ALA A 12 -27.13 -15.34 -34.51
C ALA A 12 -26.89 -15.06 -33.02
N LEU A 13 -25.65 -14.72 -32.67
CA LEU A 13 -25.31 -14.18 -31.37
C LEU A 13 -25.88 -12.77 -31.30
N LEU A 14 -26.97 -12.60 -30.56
CA LEU A 14 -27.52 -11.29 -30.22
C LEU A 14 -26.51 -10.62 -29.28
N ALA A 15 -25.62 -9.80 -29.84
CA ALA A 15 -24.78 -8.91 -29.05
C ALA A 15 -25.70 -7.86 -28.41
N LEU A 16 -26.04 -8.04 -27.13
CA LEU A 16 -26.49 -6.93 -26.30
C LEU A 16 -25.32 -5.94 -26.24
N LEU A 17 -25.39 -4.87 -27.03
CA LEU A 17 -24.66 -3.64 -26.71
C LEU A 17 -25.29 -3.09 -25.42
N ALA A 18 -24.79 -3.56 -24.27
CA ALA A 18 -24.82 -2.75 -23.08
C ALA A 18 -23.98 -1.52 -23.40
N ALA A 19 -24.63 -0.38 -23.63
CA ALA A 19 -23.96 0.90 -23.58
C ALA A 19 -23.32 0.99 -22.20
N ALA A 20 -22.01 0.74 -22.12
CA ALA A 20 -21.25 0.90 -20.90
C ALA A 20 -21.42 2.37 -20.50
N ALA A 21 -22.19 2.62 -19.44
CA ALA A 21 -22.11 3.89 -18.74
C ALA A 21 -20.63 4.14 -18.45
N PRO A 22 -20.11 5.37 -18.63
CA PRO A 22 -18.75 5.67 -18.20
C PRO A 22 -18.68 5.30 -16.72
N VAL A 23 -17.94 4.24 -16.40
CA VAL A 23 -17.63 3.89 -15.02
C VAL A 23 -16.87 5.09 -14.50
N LEU A 24 -17.50 5.92 -13.67
CA LEU A 24 -16.76 6.84 -12.81
C LEU A 24 -15.80 5.95 -12.03
N ARG A 25 -14.52 6.01 -12.37
CA ARG A 25 -13.50 5.29 -11.62
C ARG A 25 -13.47 5.87 -10.20
N ALA A 26 -13.50 5.00 -9.20
CA ALA A 26 -13.58 5.38 -7.80
C ALA A 26 -12.33 6.17 -7.37
N ALA A 27 -12.49 7.09 -6.40
CA ALA A 27 -11.35 7.76 -5.78
C ALA A 27 -10.34 6.75 -5.20
N PHE A 28 -9.10 7.16 -4.97
CA PHE A 28 -8.11 6.31 -4.31
C PHE A 28 -8.66 5.86 -2.93
N PRO A 29 -8.65 4.54 -2.62
CA PRO A 29 -9.06 4.05 -1.31
C PRO A 29 -8.07 4.51 -0.23
N THR A 30 -8.53 4.48 1.04
CA THR A 30 -7.59 4.55 2.15
C THR A 30 -6.72 3.30 2.15
N VAL A 31 -5.42 3.48 2.24
CA VAL A 31 -4.43 2.39 2.36
C VAL A 31 -3.62 2.57 3.63
N ALA A 32 -3.00 1.51 4.12
CA ALA A 32 -2.06 1.58 5.24
C ALA A 32 -0.63 1.30 4.76
N LEU A 33 0.34 1.86 5.47
CA LEU A 33 1.76 1.56 5.26
C LEU A 33 2.20 0.57 6.33
N ARG A 34 2.36 -0.70 5.96
CA ARG A 34 2.85 -1.72 6.88
C ARG A 34 4.38 -1.75 6.84
N PRO A 35 5.08 -1.48 7.96
CA PRO A 35 6.53 -1.62 8.00
C PRO A 35 6.92 -3.07 7.71
N VAL A 36 7.86 -3.26 6.80
CA VAL A 36 8.44 -4.56 6.44
C VAL A 36 9.81 -4.68 7.06
N VAL A 37 10.68 -3.70 6.84
CA VAL A 37 12.03 -3.63 7.42
C VAL A 37 12.24 -2.24 8.01
N LEU A 38 12.70 -2.18 9.25
CA LEU A 38 13.08 -0.93 9.91
C LEU A 38 14.50 -1.02 10.46
N GLN A 39 15.21 0.11 10.43
CA GLN A 39 16.49 0.29 11.13
C GLN A 39 17.60 -0.70 10.73
N GLN A 40 17.52 -1.22 9.51
CA GLN A 40 18.46 -2.20 8.95
C GLN A 40 19.04 -1.75 7.60
N ILE A 41 18.43 -0.75 6.96
CA ILE A 41 18.82 -0.20 5.66
C ILE A 41 19.12 1.29 5.83
N HIS A 42 20.15 1.79 5.17
CA HIS A 42 20.55 3.19 5.27
C HIS A 42 19.76 4.09 4.31
N SER A 43 19.73 3.75 3.02
CA SER A 43 19.16 4.62 1.97
C SER A 43 18.65 3.77 0.80
N PRO A 44 17.42 3.23 0.86
CA PRO A 44 16.89 2.36 -0.20
C PRO A 44 16.72 3.13 -1.51
N THR A 45 17.32 2.63 -2.59
CA THR A 45 17.24 3.22 -3.95
C THR A 45 16.44 2.39 -4.93
N VAL A 46 16.33 1.07 -4.69
CA VAL A 46 15.55 0.15 -5.52
C VAL A 46 14.86 -0.85 -4.61
N ILE A 47 13.62 -1.19 -4.95
CA ILE A 47 12.93 -2.37 -4.45
C ILE A 47 12.41 -3.08 -5.71
N THR A 48 12.82 -4.32 -5.91
CA THR A 48 12.40 -5.12 -7.08
C THR A 48 12.32 -6.59 -6.71
N HIS A 49 11.94 -7.43 -7.65
CA HIS A 49 11.88 -8.87 -7.49
C HIS A 49 12.64 -9.57 -8.62
N ALA A 50 13.07 -10.81 -8.38
CA ALA A 50 13.45 -11.70 -9.48
C ALA A 50 12.17 -12.29 -10.10
N PRO A 51 12.07 -12.50 -11.42
CA PRO A 51 10.92 -13.15 -12.04
C PRO A 51 11.08 -14.69 -11.99
N ASP A 52 11.17 -15.26 -10.79
CA ASP A 52 11.52 -16.67 -10.54
C ASP A 52 10.53 -17.44 -9.64
N GLY A 53 9.43 -16.81 -9.24
CA GLY A 53 8.39 -17.36 -8.38
C GLY A 53 8.81 -17.51 -6.91
N SER A 54 9.98 -17.00 -6.52
CA SER A 54 10.51 -17.19 -5.17
C SER A 54 9.87 -16.28 -4.11
N GLY A 55 9.18 -15.21 -4.54
CA GLY A 55 8.62 -14.18 -3.65
C GLY A 55 9.70 -13.36 -2.91
N ARG A 56 10.95 -13.37 -3.41
CA ARG A 56 12.04 -12.57 -2.84
C ARG A 56 12.00 -11.15 -3.37
N LEU A 57 12.16 -10.21 -2.45
CA LEU A 57 12.41 -8.81 -2.78
C LEU A 57 13.90 -8.51 -2.66
N PHE A 58 14.43 -7.82 -3.66
CA PHE A 58 15.80 -7.33 -3.70
C PHE A 58 15.78 -5.83 -3.46
N VAL A 59 16.55 -5.37 -2.48
CA VAL A 59 16.60 -3.98 -2.06
C VAL A 59 18.02 -3.44 -2.21
N CYS A 60 18.20 -2.47 -3.10
CA CYS A 60 19.45 -1.74 -3.19
C CYS A 60 19.52 -0.69 -2.08
N ASP A 61 20.61 -0.71 -1.32
CA ASP A 61 21.02 0.37 -0.44
C ASP A 61 22.07 1.21 -1.16
N GLN A 62 21.89 2.53 -1.17
CA GLN A 62 22.68 3.49 -1.93
C GLN A 62 24.19 3.34 -1.71
N HIS A 63 24.61 2.86 -0.54
CA HIS A 63 26.02 2.68 -0.21
C HIS A 63 26.72 1.50 -0.89
N GLY A 64 26.00 0.72 -1.73
CA GLY A 64 26.58 -0.35 -2.53
C GLY A 64 26.27 -1.76 -2.05
N LYS A 65 25.16 -1.97 -1.35
CA LYS A 65 24.70 -3.31 -0.96
C LYS A 65 23.34 -3.63 -1.55
N ILE A 66 23.13 -4.90 -1.84
CA ILE A 66 21.83 -5.44 -2.21
C ILE A 66 21.43 -6.44 -1.14
N PHE A 67 20.27 -6.24 -0.53
CA PHE A 67 19.71 -7.14 0.48
C PHE A 67 18.54 -7.91 -0.09
N ILE A 68 18.27 -9.09 0.46
CA ILE A 68 17.06 -9.87 0.17
C ILE A 68 16.10 -9.73 1.34
N ILE A 69 14.85 -9.40 1.05
CA ILE A 69 13.72 -9.57 1.96
C ILE A 69 12.92 -10.77 1.48
N ARG A 70 12.72 -11.74 2.36
CA ARG A 70 11.92 -12.93 2.10
C ARG A 70 10.96 -13.15 3.27
N ARG A 71 9.68 -13.34 2.99
CA ARG A 71 8.63 -13.52 4.02
C ARG A 71 8.62 -12.40 5.07
N GLY A 72 8.84 -11.17 4.62
CA GLY A 72 8.89 -9.99 5.48
C GLY A 72 10.14 -9.87 6.35
N MET A 73 11.14 -10.76 6.21
CA MET A 73 12.40 -10.72 6.93
C MET A 73 13.56 -10.42 5.99
N MET A 74 14.44 -9.49 6.37
CA MET A 74 15.68 -9.21 5.65
C MET A 74 16.71 -10.28 5.99
N LEU A 75 17.33 -10.92 4.99
CA LEU A 75 18.37 -11.93 5.23
C LEU A 75 19.64 -11.26 5.82
N PRO A 76 20.41 -11.96 6.68
CA PRO A 76 21.58 -11.38 7.33
C PRO A 76 22.72 -11.07 6.36
N ALA A 77 22.93 -11.95 5.36
CA ALA A 77 23.94 -11.76 4.33
C ALA A 77 23.37 -10.91 3.19
N PRO A 78 24.11 -9.90 2.69
CA PRO A 78 23.72 -9.20 1.48
C PRO A 78 23.84 -10.15 0.28
N PHE A 79 22.91 -10.02 -0.67
CA PHE A 79 22.97 -10.69 -1.97
C PHE A 79 24.22 -10.29 -2.75
N LEU A 80 24.59 -9.01 -2.70
CA LEU A 80 25.82 -8.49 -3.29
C LEU A 80 26.35 -7.31 -2.44
N ASN A 81 27.66 -7.26 -2.22
CA ASN A 81 28.33 -6.16 -1.51
C ASN A 81 29.44 -5.56 -2.39
N LEU A 82 29.21 -4.35 -2.88
CA LEU A 82 30.15 -3.53 -3.65
C LEU A 82 30.48 -2.21 -2.94
N ALA A 83 30.13 -2.11 -1.65
CA ALA A 83 30.30 -0.89 -0.88
C ALA A 83 31.79 -0.48 -0.83
N SER A 84 32.06 0.83 -0.83
CA SER A 84 33.43 1.34 -0.72
C SER A 84 34.12 0.82 0.55
N PRO A 85 35.39 0.37 0.48
CA PRO A 85 36.17 0.04 1.66
C PRO A 85 36.45 1.27 2.54
N ALA A 86 36.24 2.48 2.03
CA ALA A 86 36.42 3.73 2.78
C ALA A 86 35.17 4.16 3.56
N ASN A 87 34.04 3.45 3.46
CA ASN A 87 32.82 3.75 4.22
C ASN A 87 32.97 3.32 5.70
N THR A 88 33.52 4.20 6.56
CA THR A 88 33.86 3.88 7.95
C THR A 88 32.68 3.73 8.91
N LEU A 89 31.47 4.14 8.50
CA LEU A 89 30.24 4.07 9.30
C LEU A 89 29.41 2.81 9.02
N ILE A 90 29.95 1.87 8.26
CA ILE A 90 29.34 0.57 7.94
C ILE A 90 30.28 -0.50 8.48
N GLU A 91 29.74 -1.45 9.24
CA GLU A 91 30.54 -2.47 9.93
C GLU A 91 31.08 -3.52 8.95
N ASP A 92 30.28 -3.87 7.94
CA ASP A 92 30.62 -4.82 6.88
C ASP A 92 30.93 -4.08 5.56
N ARG A 93 32.15 -3.54 5.47
CA ARG A 93 32.63 -2.81 4.28
C ARG A 93 32.83 -3.76 3.10
N GLY A 94 32.59 -3.27 1.88
CA GLY A 94 32.77 -4.04 0.67
C GLY A 94 34.13 -3.84 0.00
N PRO A 95 34.40 -4.56 -1.10
CA PRO A 95 35.62 -4.42 -1.90
C PRO A 95 35.62 -3.17 -2.82
N GLY A 96 34.55 -2.37 -2.84
CA GLY A 96 34.27 -1.42 -3.92
C GLY A 96 33.55 -2.09 -5.09
N PRO A 97 33.35 -1.41 -6.24
CA PRO A 97 33.90 -0.10 -6.62
C PRO A 97 32.96 1.09 -6.36
N VAL A 98 31.83 0.92 -5.68
CA VAL A 98 30.87 2.02 -5.45
C VAL A 98 31.57 3.17 -4.74
N ILE A 99 31.29 4.40 -5.18
CA ILE A 99 31.93 5.61 -4.65
C ILE A 99 31.74 5.73 -3.13
N THR A 100 32.73 6.31 -2.45
CA THR A 100 32.68 6.56 -1.01
C THR A 100 31.57 7.56 -0.65
N LEU A 101 30.75 7.20 0.35
CA LEU A 101 29.62 8.01 0.81
C LEU A 101 29.80 8.40 2.28
N GLY A 102 29.10 9.46 2.68
CA GLY A 102 29.14 10.00 4.04
C GLY A 102 27.75 10.14 4.66
N THR A 103 27.67 10.90 5.75
CA THR A 103 26.42 11.20 6.46
C THR A 103 25.66 12.40 5.89
N GLY A 104 26.17 13.01 4.81
CA GLY A 104 25.49 14.08 4.08
C GLY A 104 24.62 13.57 2.95
N TYR A 105 23.79 14.44 2.39
CA TYR A 105 23.06 14.19 1.15
C TYR A 105 24.02 13.90 0.00
N ASN A 106 23.68 12.93 -0.85
CA ASN A 106 24.41 12.59 -2.06
C ASN A 106 23.47 11.84 -2.99
N GLU A 107 23.58 12.05 -4.31
CA GLU A 107 22.81 11.32 -5.32
C GLU A 107 23.60 10.17 -5.93
N ARG A 108 24.91 10.13 -5.72
CA ARG A 108 25.77 9.05 -6.19
C ARG A 108 25.66 7.82 -5.29
N GLY A 109 25.91 6.65 -5.85
CA GLY A 109 25.92 5.39 -5.12
C GLY A 109 25.49 4.23 -6.00
N LEU A 110 24.87 3.21 -5.41
CA LEU A 110 24.13 2.17 -6.12
C LEU A 110 22.68 2.64 -6.33
N LEU A 111 22.28 2.84 -7.59
CA LEU A 111 21.08 3.60 -7.95
C LEU A 111 20.02 2.78 -8.69
N GLY A 112 20.42 1.74 -9.43
CA GLY A 112 19.52 0.90 -10.23
C GLY A 112 19.85 -0.56 -10.16
N MET A 113 18.82 -1.39 -10.37
CA MET A 113 18.94 -2.84 -10.51
C MET A 113 17.75 -3.36 -11.30
N ALA A 114 17.99 -4.32 -12.20
CA ALA A 114 16.96 -5.06 -12.91
C ALA A 114 17.41 -6.50 -13.20
N PHE A 115 16.51 -7.47 -13.01
CA PHE A 115 16.73 -8.85 -13.45
C PHE A 115 16.38 -8.98 -14.94
N HIS A 116 17.11 -9.83 -15.67
CA HIS A 116 16.76 -10.12 -17.06
C HIS A 116 15.38 -10.81 -17.13
N PRO A 117 14.52 -10.53 -18.14
CA PRO A 117 13.19 -11.16 -18.23
C PRO A 117 13.23 -12.69 -18.31
N GLY A 118 14.23 -13.23 -18.99
CA GLY A 118 14.53 -14.66 -19.02
C GLY A 118 15.44 -15.16 -17.89
N PHE A 119 15.47 -14.49 -16.73
CA PHE A 119 16.33 -14.84 -15.58
C PHE A 119 16.08 -16.26 -15.05
N ALA A 120 14.82 -16.70 -15.01
CA ALA A 120 14.42 -18.00 -14.47
C ALA A 120 14.34 -19.12 -15.51
N ASP A 121 14.57 -18.82 -16.79
CA ASP A 121 14.51 -19.80 -17.89
C ASP A 121 15.92 -20.30 -18.22
N PRO A 122 16.27 -21.58 -17.95
CA PRO A 122 17.59 -22.14 -18.24
C PRO A 122 17.98 -22.11 -19.72
N GLU A 123 17.00 -22.03 -20.65
CA GLU A 123 17.26 -21.97 -22.08
C GLU A 123 17.48 -20.52 -22.58
N SER A 124 17.19 -19.54 -21.74
CA SER A 124 17.37 -18.13 -22.07
C SER A 124 18.84 -17.70 -21.93
N PRO A 125 19.38 -16.90 -22.86
CA PRO A 125 20.73 -16.32 -22.73
C PRO A 125 20.87 -15.34 -21.55
N GLY A 126 19.73 -14.95 -20.97
CA GLY A 126 19.62 -14.15 -19.76
C GLY A 126 19.48 -14.95 -18.48
N TYR A 127 19.57 -16.28 -18.53
CA TYR A 127 19.45 -17.14 -17.36
C TYR A 127 20.40 -16.69 -16.25
N ARG A 128 19.87 -16.54 -15.03
CA ARG A 128 20.59 -16.05 -13.83
C ARG A 128 21.17 -14.63 -13.89
N LYS A 129 20.96 -13.87 -14.97
CA LYS A 129 21.54 -12.53 -15.14
C LYS A 129 20.71 -11.42 -14.51
N PHE A 130 21.41 -10.47 -13.90
CA PHE A 130 20.88 -9.21 -13.45
C PHE A 130 21.87 -8.08 -13.71
N TYR A 131 21.37 -6.85 -13.71
CA TYR A 131 22.11 -5.66 -14.06
C TYR A 131 21.99 -4.63 -12.95
N ILE A 132 23.06 -3.88 -12.71
CA ILE A 132 23.09 -2.80 -11.73
C ILE A 132 23.58 -1.50 -12.36
N ASN A 133 23.10 -0.37 -11.84
CA ASN A 133 23.60 0.97 -12.17
C ASN A 133 24.16 1.62 -10.92
N TYR A 134 25.43 2.00 -10.95
CA TYR A 134 26.10 2.66 -9.83
C TYR A 134 27.12 3.70 -10.30
N ASN A 135 27.55 4.54 -9.36
CA ASN A 135 28.64 5.49 -9.58
C ASN A 135 29.94 5.03 -8.91
N LYS A 136 31.05 5.17 -9.62
CA LYS A 136 32.40 5.00 -9.08
C LYS A 136 33.26 6.27 -9.26
N ALA A 137 34.39 6.30 -8.57
CA ALA A 137 35.40 7.33 -8.77
C ALA A 137 36.01 7.24 -10.18
N ASP A 138 36.53 8.35 -10.68
CA ASP A 138 37.30 8.38 -11.93
C ASP A 138 38.65 7.69 -11.73
N ASP A 139 38.89 6.64 -12.51
CA ASP A 139 40.12 5.86 -12.55
C ASP A 139 40.69 5.74 -13.98
N THR A 140 40.57 6.79 -14.81
CA THR A 140 41.31 7.02 -16.08
C THR A 140 41.23 5.99 -17.22
N ASP A 141 40.67 4.79 -17.01
CA ASP A 141 40.66 3.66 -17.97
C ASP A 141 39.29 3.46 -18.66
N GLU A 142 38.48 4.52 -18.78
CA GLU A 142 37.11 4.40 -19.30
C GLU A 142 37.00 4.42 -20.84
N PRO A 143 36.03 3.69 -21.44
CA PRO A 143 35.94 3.48 -22.89
C PRO A 143 35.40 4.67 -23.68
N ASP A 144 34.58 5.50 -23.02
CA ASP A 144 34.14 6.80 -23.54
C ASP A 144 34.84 7.89 -22.70
N PRO A 145 36.09 8.23 -23.02
CA PRO A 145 36.83 9.22 -22.25
C PRO A 145 36.08 10.56 -22.28
N PRO A 146 36.20 11.38 -21.23
CA PRO A 146 35.56 12.69 -21.20
C PRO A 146 35.92 13.49 -22.46
N GLN A 147 34.94 14.23 -23.02
CA GLN A 147 35.27 15.18 -24.08
C GLN A 147 36.35 16.13 -23.55
N ALA A 148 37.36 16.41 -24.37
CA ALA A 148 38.54 17.15 -23.95
C ALA A 148 38.13 18.51 -23.35
N GLY A 149 38.43 18.71 -22.07
CA GLY A 149 38.08 19.93 -21.32
C GLY A 149 36.88 19.79 -20.37
N ASP A 150 36.09 18.71 -20.48
CA ASP A 150 34.99 18.44 -19.55
C ASP A 150 35.51 17.94 -18.19
N PRO A 151 34.94 18.42 -17.07
CA PRO A 151 35.23 17.88 -15.76
C PRO A 151 34.62 16.48 -15.61
N VAL A 152 35.27 15.62 -14.84
CA VAL A 152 34.74 14.32 -14.41
C VAL A 152 34.62 14.33 -12.90
N ASN A 153 33.39 14.17 -12.39
CA ASN A 153 33.13 14.00 -10.97
C ASN A 153 33.10 12.52 -10.57
N CYS A 154 32.40 11.72 -11.37
CA CYS A 154 32.27 10.28 -11.20
C CYS A 154 31.94 9.62 -12.55
N ILE A 155 31.96 8.30 -12.56
CA ILE A 155 31.57 7.48 -13.73
C ILE A 155 30.26 6.77 -13.39
N THR A 156 29.27 6.85 -14.27
CA THR A 156 28.09 5.98 -14.23
C THR A 156 28.44 4.67 -14.90
N VAL A 157 28.15 3.56 -14.23
CA VAL A 157 28.49 2.21 -14.68
C VAL A 157 27.24 1.34 -14.66
N ILE A 158 27.01 0.64 -15.76
CA ILE A 158 26.04 -0.44 -15.89
C ILE A 158 26.84 -1.74 -16.02
N ASP A 159 26.73 -2.59 -15.02
CA ASP A 159 27.38 -3.90 -14.98
C ASP A 159 26.33 -5.01 -14.93
N GLU A 160 26.64 -6.12 -15.59
CA GLU A 160 25.96 -7.41 -15.53
C GLU A 160 26.63 -8.30 -14.48
N PHE A 161 25.82 -9.08 -13.78
CA PHE A 161 26.24 -10.14 -12.86
C PHE A 161 25.32 -11.35 -13.03
N GLU A 162 25.79 -12.51 -12.58
CA GLU A 162 25.01 -13.73 -12.42
C GLU A 162 24.72 -14.00 -10.94
N VAL A 163 23.52 -14.49 -10.65
CA VAL A 163 23.22 -15.15 -9.36
C VAL A 163 24.09 -16.39 -9.23
N SER A 164 24.61 -16.71 -8.05
CA SER A 164 25.44 -17.90 -7.80
C SER A 164 24.72 -19.19 -8.22
N ALA A 165 25.49 -20.16 -8.73
CA ALA A 165 24.97 -21.46 -9.15
C ALA A 165 24.58 -22.33 -7.95
N ASP A 166 25.23 -22.09 -6.81
CA ASP A 166 25.13 -22.94 -5.61
C ASP A 166 24.19 -22.36 -4.56
N ASP A 167 23.98 -21.03 -4.56
CA ASP A 167 23.09 -20.34 -3.63
C ASP A 167 22.32 -19.23 -4.33
N PRO A 168 20.99 -19.38 -4.51
CA PRO A 168 20.19 -18.35 -5.18
C PRO A 168 20.15 -17.03 -4.41
N ASN A 169 20.49 -17.01 -3.11
CA ASN A 169 20.51 -15.81 -2.28
C ASN A 169 21.85 -15.06 -2.33
N LEU A 170 22.79 -15.48 -3.17
CA LEU A 170 24.06 -14.80 -3.39
C LEU A 170 24.26 -14.49 -4.89
N ALA A 171 24.84 -13.34 -5.20
CA ALA A 171 25.42 -13.07 -6.50
C ALA A 171 26.82 -13.71 -6.59
N ASP A 172 27.28 -14.03 -7.80
CA ASP A 172 28.68 -14.35 -8.07
C ASP A 172 29.44 -13.07 -8.46
N PRO A 173 30.27 -12.48 -7.58
CA PRO A 173 30.99 -11.25 -7.92
C PRO A 173 32.02 -11.45 -9.04
N ALA A 174 32.49 -12.68 -9.28
CA ALA A 174 33.46 -12.98 -10.34
C ALA A 174 32.83 -12.98 -11.74
N SER A 175 31.49 -13.05 -11.82
CA SER A 175 30.74 -12.98 -13.08
C SER A 175 30.61 -11.56 -13.65
N GLN A 176 31.14 -10.53 -12.95
CA GLN A 176 31.01 -9.13 -13.33
C GLN A 176 31.42 -8.89 -14.79
N ARG A 177 30.51 -8.32 -15.58
CA ARG A 177 30.78 -7.84 -16.93
C ARG A 177 30.29 -6.42 -17.09
N ARG A 178 31.19 -5.52 -17.51
CA ARG A 178 30.81 -4.15 -17.85
C ARG A 178 29.97 -4.11 -19.11
N VAL A 179 28.83 -3.44 -19.07
CA VAL A 179 27.93 -3.29 -20.24
C VAL A 179 28.07 -1.89 -20.82
N LEU A 180 27.94 -0.85 -19.99
CA LEU A 180 28.03 0.54 -20.42
C LEU A 180 28.66 1.39 -19.32
N ALA A 181 29.51 2.35 -19.70
CA ALA A 181 30.02 3.35 -18.77
C ALA A 181 30.18 4.71 -19.45
N PHE A 182 29.91 5.78 -18.70
CA PHE A 182 30.06 7.15 -19.16
C PHE A 182 30.29 8.12 -18.01
N THR A 183 30.91 9.26 -18.32
CA THR A 183 31.31 10.26 -17.33
C THR A 183 30.12 11.12 -16.86
N GLN A 184 30.15 11.50 -15.59
CA GLN A 184 29.24 12.48 -14.99
C GLN A 184 30.05 13.72 -14.60
N PRO A 185 29.70 14.91 -15.09
CA PRO A 185 30.47 16.11 -14.80
C PRO A 185 30.24 16.65 -13.39
N GLN A 186 29.14 16.28 -12.73
CA GLN A 186 28.78 16.72 -11.39
C GLN A 186 28.35 15.54 -10.49
N ALA A 187 28.16 15.84 -9.20
CA ALA A 187 27.79 14.86 -8.18
C ALA A 187 26.27 14.63 -8.02
N ASN A 188 25.46 15.23 -8.90
CA ASN A 188 24.01 15.21 -8.89
C ASN A 188 23.44 15.05 -10.30
N HIS A 189 22.15 14.73 -10.39
CA HIS A 189 21.40 14.29 -11.55
C HIS A 189 22.06 13.10 -12.25
N ASN A 190 22.35 12.07 -11.47
CA ASN A 190 22.99 10.87 -11.98
C ASN A 190 21.98 9.91 -12.65
N GLY A 191 20.67 10.17 -12.54
CA GLY A 191 19.63 9.23 -12.96
C GLY A 191 19.74 7.93 -12.18
N GLY A 192 19.80 6.80 -12.90
CA GLY A 192 20.17 5.52 -12.31
C GLY A 192 19.14 4.42 -12.46
N ALA A 193 17.90 4.73 -12.85
CA ALA A 193 16.87 3.71 -13.06
C ALA A 193 17.24 2.71 -14.17
N LEU A 194 16.92 1.44 -13.92
CA LEU A 194 17.04 0.33 -14.86
C LEU A 194 15.71 -0.41 -14.87
N GLU A 195 15.12 -0.61 -16.04
CA GLU A 195 13.96 -1.50 -16.21
C GLU A 195 14.08 -2.26 -17.52
N PHE A 196 13.59 -3.49 -17.54
CA PHE A 196 13.35 -4.17 -18.80
C PHE A 196 11.97 -3.82 -19.33
N GLY A 197 11.92 -3.44 -20.61
CA GLY A 197 10.65 -3.24 -21.30
C GLY A 197 9.98 -4.58 -21.64
N PRO A 198 8.68 -4.54 -21.99
CA PRO A 198 7.95 -5.71 -22.50
C PRO A 198 8.54 -6.26 -23.81
N ASP A 199 9.43 -5.51 -24.45
CA ASP A 199 10.19 -5.89 -25.63
C ASP A 199 11.49 -6.66 -25.32
N GLY A 200 11.80 -6.88 -24.03
CA GLY A 200 13.00 -7.58 -23.58
C GLY A 200 14.28 -6.74 -23.62
N MET A 201 14.18 -5.42 -23.85
CA MET A 201 15.33 -4.52 -23.89
C MET A 201 15.55 -3.83 -22.54
N LEU A 202 16.79 -3.48 -22.22
CA LEU A 202 17.14 -2.75 -21.01
C LEU A 202 17.03 -1.25 -21.26
N TYR A 203 16.20 -0.58 -20.47
CA TYR A 203 16.03 0.87 -20.44
C TYR A 203 16.84 1.47 -19.29
N ILE A 204 17.58 2.55 -19.57
CA ILE A 204 18.53 3.16 -18.64
C ILE A 204 18.23 4.65 -18.50
N GLY A 205 17.95 5.10 -17.28
CA GLY A 205 17.78 6.51 -16.95
C GLY A 205 19.10 7.21 -16.69
N SER A 206 19.34 8.31 -17.39
CA SER A 206 20.55 9.11 -17.25
C SER A 206 20.16 10.58 -17.12
N GLY A 207 20.49 11.20 -15.98
CA GLY A 207 20.26 12.63 -15.78
C GLY A 207 21.21 13.51 -16.60
N ASP A 208 20.94 14.81 -16.63
CA ASP A 208 21.62 15.79 -17.48
C ASP A 208 23.09 16.06 -17.10
N GLY A 209 23.54 15.52 -15.97
CA GLY A 209 24.89 15.70 -15.46
C GLY A 209 25.00 16.77 -14.39
N GLY A 210 23.90 17.36 -13.92
CA GLY A 210 23.86 18.16 -12.70
C GLY A 210 24.04 19.66 -12.91
N SER A 211 24.34 20.38 -11.81
CA SER A 211 24.31 21.86 -11.77
C SER A 211 22.94 22.46 -12.16
N SER A 212 22.87 23.79 -12.20
CA SER A 212 21.68 24.49 -12.68
C SER A 212 21.74 24.72 -14.18
N ASN A 213 20.56 24.75 -14.78
CA ASN A 213 20.26 25.18 -16.12
C ASN A 213 20.91 24.33 -17.21
N ASP A 214 21.48 23.15 -16.97
CA ASP A 214 22.15 22.34 -18.01
C ASP A 214 23.15 23.19 -18.86
N ASN A 215 23.94 24.02 -18.17
CA ASN A 215 24.88 24.96 -18.80
C ASN A 215 26.18 25.19 -18.02
N ALA A 216 26.53 24.29 -17.09
CA ALA A 216 27.80 24.32 -16.37
C ALA A 216 28.94 23.65 -17.17
N LEU A 217 30.19 23.68 -16.68
CA LEU A 217 31.27 22.89 -17.30
C LEU A 217 30.82 21.41 -17.39
N GLY A 218 31.06 20.77 -18.53
CA GLY A 218 30.53 19.43 -18.83
C GLY A 218 29.19 19.41 -19.58
N HIS A 219 28.59 20.57 -19.85
CA HIS A 219 27.35 20.69 -20.64
C HIS A 219 27.61 21.40 -21.97
N THR A 220 26.94 20.94 -23.02
CA THR A 220 27.28 21.28 -24.40
C THR A 220 26.82 22.69 -24.80
N GLY A 221 27.67 23.36 -25.59
CA GLY A 221 27.41 24.71 -26.11
C GLY A 221 27.60 25.85 -25.11
N ARG A 222 28.11 25.59 -23.90
CA ARG A 222 28.49 26.62 -22.91
C ARG A 222 29.74 27.43 -23.32
N GLU A 223 30.69 26.79 -24.01
CA GLU A 223 31.97 27.41 -24.41
C GLU A 223 31.78 28.60 -25.35
N VAL A 224 30.60 28.71 -25.96
CA VAL A 224 30.21 29.80 -26.84
C VAL A 224 29.23 30.69 -26.08
N SER A 225 29.69 31.86 -25.63
CA SER A 225 28.96 32.90 -24.88
C SER A 225 27.72 33.48 -25.60
N THR A 226 26.79 32.65 -26.08
CA THR A 226 25.59 33.06 -26.81
C THR A 226 24.50 31.98 -26.72
N THR A 227 23.35 32.26 -27.33
CA THR A 227 22.12 31.46 -27.46
C THR A 227 22.27 30.08 -28.13
N ALA A 228 23.46 29.48 -28.12
CA ALA A 228 23.83 28.22 -28.79
C ALA A 228 24.03 27.04 -27.80
N CYS A 229 23.73 27.24 -26.51
CA CYS A 229 23.88 26.20 -25.48
C CYS A 229 22.76 25.15 -25.56
N LEU A 230 23.00 24.06 -26.29
CA LEU A 230 22.06 22.94 -26.38
C LEU A 230 21.79 22.31 -25.00
N GLY A 231 22.83 22.18 -24.18
CA GLY A 231 22.79 21.35 -22.98
C GLY A 231 22.85 19.86 -23.31
N ASN A 232 23.27 19.08 -22.33
CA ASN A 232 23.42 17.65 -22.45
C ASN A 232 22.11 16.97 -22.83
N SER A 233 20.99 17.45 -22.30
CA SER A 233 19.67 16.85 -22.46
C SER A 233 19.18 16.89 -23.92
N GLN A 234 19.61 17.89 -24.69
CA GLN A 234 19.26 18.06 -26.10
C GLN A 234 20.37 17.58 -27.05
N ASP A 235 21.61 17.51 -26.57
CA ASP A 235 22.72 16.99 -27.35
C ASP A 235 22.66 15.46 -27.45
N LYS A 236 22.53 14.96 -28.69
CA LYS A 236 22.44 13.52 -28.99
C LYS A 236 23.81 12.85 -29.07
N THR A 237 24.90 13.59 -28.97
CA THR A 237 26.26 13.05 -28.85
C THR A 237 26.62 12.70 -27.39
N ARG A 238 25.71 12.96 -26.45
CA ARG A 238 25.86 12.69 -25.01
C ARG A 238 24.82 11.66 -24.54
N TYR A 239 25.20 10.85 -23.55
CA TYR A 239 24.30 9.92 -22.85
C TYR A 239 23.45 10.58 -21.76
N LEU A 240 23.67 11.86 -21.47
CA LEU A 240 23.11 12.58 -20.33
C LEU A 240 21.77 13.25 -20.70
N GLY A 241 20.81 13.24 -19.76
CA GLY A 241 19.45 13.77 -19.92
C GLY A 241 18.58 12.94 -20.87
N LYS A 242 18.68 11.61 -20.75
CA LYS A 242 18.10 10.62 -21.69
C LYS A 242 17.44 9.46 -20.95
N ILE A 243 16.53 8.78 -21.67
CA ILE A 243 16.33 7.34 -21.51
C ILE A 243 17.08 6.65 -22.64
N LEU A 244 17.98 5.74 -22.31
CA LEU A 244 18.68 4.87 -23.26
C LEU A 244 17.97 3.52 -23.35
N ARG A 245 18.11 2.81 -24.48
CA ARG A 245 17.57 1.46 -24.71
C ARG A 245 18.59 0.62 -25.46
N ILE A 246 18.99 -0.50 -24.86
CA ILE A 246 19.97 -1.44 -25.40
C ILE A 246 19.48 -2.89 -25.25
N ASN A 247 19.99 -3.80 -26.07
CA ASN A 247 19.98 -5.23 -25.74
C ASN A 247 21.29 -5.53 -24.98
N PRO A 248 21.24 -5.78 -23.67
CA PRO A 248 22.43 -5.83 -22.84
C PRO A 248 23.20 -7.15 -22.97
N LEU A 249 22.60 -8.18 -23.59
CA LEU A 249 23.27 -9.45 -23.84
C LEU A 249 24.51 -9.23 -24.72
N ASP A 250 25.49 -10.14 -24.61
CA ASP A 250 26.68 -10.18 -25.46
C ASP A 250 26.42 -11.10 -26.68
N PRO A 251 25.83 -10.62 -27.78
CA PRO A 251 25.46 -11.47 -28.91
C PRO A 251 26.68 -12.09 -29.62
N ASP A 252 27.85 -11.46 -29.49
CA ASP A 252 29.04 -11.80 -30.27
C ASP A 252 30.15 -12.46 -29.41
N GLY A 253 29.92 -12.60 -28.09
CA GLY A 253 30.91 -13.14 -27.16
C GLY A 253 32.18 -12.27 -27.05
N GLY A 254 32.05 -10.98 -27.33
CA GLY A 254 33.19 -10.06 -27.50
C GLY A 254 33.74 -9.51 -26.19
N GLY A 255 33.08 -9.74 -25.05
CA GLY A 255 33.58 -9.41 -23.71
C GLY A 255 32.99 -8.13 -23.10
N PRO A 256 33.72 -7.41 -22.22
CA PRO A 256 33.22 -6.17 -21.62
C PRO A 256 32.89 -5.11 -22.68
N LEU A 257 31.81 -4.38 -22.43
CA LEU A 257 31.27 -3.28 -23.25
C LEU A 257 30.65 -3.72 -24.58
N THR A 258 30.44 -5.02 -24.76
CA THR A 258 29.67 -5.54 -25.90
C THR A 258 28.20 -5.67 -25.51
N TYR A 259 27.39 -4.92 -26.23
CA TYR A 259 25.93 -4.99 -26.24
C TYR A 259 25.48 -4.63 -27.65
N SER A 260 24.21 -4.89 -27.97
CA SER A 260 23.66 -4.49 -29.26
C SER A 260 22.63 -3.38 -29.12
N ILE A 261 22.56 -2.54 -30.16
CA ILE A 261 21.59 -1.45 -30.23
C ILE A 261 20.38 -1.98 -31.02
N PRO A 262 19.17 -1.95 -30.45
CA PRO A 262 17.98 -2.39 -31.16
C PRO A 262 17.78 -1.61 -32.48
N ALA A 263 17.48 -2.31 -33.56
CA ALA A 263 17.34 -1.72 -34.89
C ALA A 263 16.14 -0.77 -35.02
N ASP A 264 15.17 -0.88 -34.12
CA ASP A 264 13.98 -0.05 -33.97
C ASP A 264 14.19 1.15 -33.01
N ASN A 265 15.40 1.36 -32.48
CA ASN A 265 15.71 2.61 -31.79
C ASN A 265 15.54 3.81 -32.74
N PRO A 266 15.03 4.95 -32.23
CA PRO A 266 14.60 6.08 -33.06
C PRO A 266 15.75 6.73 -33.85
N PHE A 267 17.00 6.58 -33.40
CA PHE A 267 18.18 7.14 -34.04
C PHE A 267 19.13 6.08 -34.62
N PHE A 268 18.70 4.82 -34.72
CA PHE A 268 19.55 3.72 -35.19
C PHE A 268 20.16 3.98 -36.58
N SER A 269 19.34 4.51 -37.50
CA SER A 269 19.73 4.80 -38.88
C SER A 269 20.31 6.21 -39.09
N ASP A 270 20.42 7.02 -38.02
CA ASP A 270 21.01 8.35 -38.13
C ASP A 270 22.54 8.23 -38.32
N ALA A 271 23.04 8.87 -39.39
CA ALA A 271 24.44 8.83 -39.79
C ALA A 271 25.26 10.01 -39.22
N THR A 272 24.65 10.85 -38.38
CA THR A 272 25.33 11.98 -37.72
C THR A 272 26.52 11.46 -36.90
N PRO A 273 27.75 11.92 -37.18
CA PRO A 273 28.93 11.46 -36.46
C PRO A 273 28.83 11.71 -34.95
N GLY A 274 29.19 10.71 -34.16
CA GLY A 274 29.22 10.80 -32.69
C GLY A 274 27.84 10.74 -32.01
N LEU A 275 26.75 10.66 -32.76
CA LEU A 275 25.41 10.44 -32.19
C LEU A 275 25.36 9.09 -31.46
N LYS A 276 24.80 9.12 -30.25
CA LYS A 276 24.56 7.94 -29.42
C LYS A 276 23.26 7.27 -29.87
N LYS A 277 23.37 6.09 -30.48
CA LYS A 277 22.23 5.33 -31.05
C LYS A 277 21.43 4.58 -29.98
N GLU A 278 21.96 4.53 -28.78
CA GLU A 278 21.34 4.01 -27.57
C GLU A 278 20.15 4.87 -27.13
N ILE A 279 20.07 6.14 -27.56
CA ILE A 279 19.02 7.07 -27.13
C ILE A 279 17.64 6.57 -27.59
N TYR A 280 16.74 6.35 -26.63
CA TYR A 280 15.32 6.08 -26.84
C TYR A 280 14.47 7.35 -26.70
N ALA A 281 14.74 8.17 -25.68
CA ALA A 281 14.10 9.46 -25.45
C ALA A 281 15.11 10.48 -24.94
N LEU A 282 14.83 11.76 -25.16
CA LEU A 282 15.70 12.88 -24.80
C LEU A 282 14.96 14.06 -24.19
N GLY A 283 15.70 15.06 -23.72
CA GLY A 283 15.14 16.28 -23.14
C GLY A 283 14.57 16.08 -21.75
N LEU A 284 15.15 15.15 -20.98
CA LEU A 284 14.83 14.92 -19.57
C LEU A 284 15.91 15.54 -18.69
N ARG A 285 15.56 15.95 -17.47
CA ARG A 285 16.52 16.56 -16.53
C ARG A 285 17.18 15.53 -15.63
N ASN A 286 16.38 14.81 -14.86
CA ASN A 286 16.84 13.75 -13.97
C ASN A 286 15.73 12.70 -13.84
N PRO A 287 15.65 11.76 -14.80
CA PRO A 287 14.69 10.65 -14.76
C PRO A 287 15.09 9.65 -13.67
N TRP A 288 14.77 9.98 -12.41
CA TRP A 288 15.23 9.25 -11.22
C TRP A 288 14.64 7.83 -11.13
N LYS A 289 13.32 7.69 -11.32
CA LYS A 289 12.65 6.39 -11.48
C LYS A 289 11.60 6.42 -12.57
N PHE A 290 11.52 5.31 -13.28
CA PHE A 290 10.47 5.00 -14.24
C PHE A 290 10.07 3.54 -14.11
N SER A 291 8.88 3.20 -14.61
CA SER A 291 8.37 1.83 -14.62
C SER A 291 7.45 1.60 -15.81
N PHE A 292 7.43 0.35 -16.29
CA PHE A 292 6.47 -0.09 -17.29
C PHE A 292 5.21 -0.62 -16.63
N ASP A 293 4.06 -0.35 -17.24
CA ASP A 293 2.80 -1.03 -16.93
C ASP A 293 2.68 -2.35 -17.72
N TRP A 294 3.62 -3.28 -17.51
CA TRP A 294 3.81 -4.49 -18.35
C TRP A 294 3.12 -5.75 -17.84
N ARG A 295 2.67 -5.77 -16.58
CA ARG A 295 2.03 -6.93 -15.96
C ARG A 295 0.72 -7.30 -16.70
N PRO A 296 0.19 -8.53 -16.52
CA PRO A 296 -1.08 -8.91 -17.12
C PRO A 296 -2.20 -7.88 -16.88
N GLY A 297 -2.86 -7.43 -17.95
CA GLY A 297 -3.85 -6.34 -17.90
C GLY A 297 -3.25 -4.92 -17.96
N GLY A 298 -1.93 -4.84 -18.12
CA GLY A 298 -1.11 -3.64 -18.33
C GLY A 298 -1.29 -3.00 -19.71
N THR A 299 -0.72 -1.80 -19.85
CA THR A 299 -0.76 -0.99 -21.08
C THR A 299 0.59 -0.89 -21.78
N ASP A 300 1.65 -1.50 -21.23
CA ASP A 300 3.04 -1.45 -21.72
C ASP A 300 3.62 -0.02 -21.80
N ARG A 301 2.93 0.95 -21.21
CA ARG A 301 3.36 2.36 -21.18
C ARG A 301 4.46 2.55 -20.15
N LEU A 302 5.45 3.36 -20.51
CA LEU A 302 6.56 3.75 -19.64
C LEU A 302 6.24 5.05 -18.91
N PHE A 303 6.03 4.99 -17.60
CA PHE A 303 5.83 6.15 -16.74
C PHE A 303 7.16 6.59 -16.15
N CYS A 304 7.47 7.88 -16.16
CA CYS A 304 8.73 8.41 -15.63
C CYS A 304 8.48 9.63 -14.75
N GLY A 305 9.04 9.61 -13.53
CA GLY A 305 9.22 10.84 -12.75
C GLY A 305 10.48 11.55 -13.21
N ASP A 306 10.35 12.79 -13.70
CA ASP A 306 11.49 13.62 -14.10
C ASP A 306 11.62 14.80 -13.14
N VAL A 307 12.75 14.87 -12.41
CA VAL A 307 12.95 15.86 -11.35
C VAL A 307 13.23 17.23 -11.95
N GLY A 308 12.39 18.19 -11.57
CA GLY A 308 12.47 19.59 -11.99
C GLY A 308 13.65 20.35 -11.43
N GLN A 309 13.90 21.55 -11.94
CA GLN A 309 15.00 22.38 -11.44
C GLN A 309 14.69 23.04 -10.11
N GLY A 310 13.53 23.69 -10.03
CA GLY A 310 13.21 24.54 -8.90
C GLY A 310 11.83 25.13 -8.94
N ARG A 311 11.01 24.76 -9.93
CA ARG A 311 9.64 25.26 -10.06
C ARG A 311 8.63 24.15 -10.18
N ILE A 312 8.85 23.17 -11.06
CA ILE A 312 7.84 22.19 -11.45
C ILE A 312 8.43 20.80 -11.50
N GLU A 313 7.76 19.86 -10.83
CA GLU A 313 8.02 18.43 -10.96
C GLU A 313 7.07 17.79 -11.98
N GLU A 314 7.52 16.72 -12.64
CA GLU A 314 6.83 16.12 -13.78
C GLU A 314 6.65 14.61 -13.69
N ILE A 315 5.49 14.13 -14.15
CA ILE A 315 5.33 12.74 -14.58
C ILE A 315 5.10 12.71 -16.09
N ASN A 316 5.93 11.94 -16.79
CA ASN A 316 5.96 11.81 -18.23
C ASN A 316 5.56 10.40 -18.67
N LEU A 317 4.85 10.28 -19.80
CA LEU A 317 4.75 9.02 -20.55
C LEU A 317 5.86 8.99 -21.60
N ILE A 318 6.83 8.10 -21.42
CA ILE A 318 8.01 7.99 -22.27
C ILE A 318 7.67 7.21 -23.54
N VAL A 319 7.99 7.79 -24.71
CA VAL A 319 7.80 7.16 -26.03
C VAL A 319 9.06 7.27 -26.89
N SER A 320 9.21 6.35 -27.85
CA SER A 320 10.35 6.30 -28.76
C SER A 320 10.51 7.61 -29.54
N GLY A 321 11.70 8.21 -29.45
CA GLY A 321 12.07 9.48 -30.10
C GLY A 321 11.49 10.73 -29.41
N GLY A 322 10.77 10.58 -28.30
CA GLY A 322 10.14 11.68 -27.58
C GLY A 322 11.15 12.67 -27.01
N ASN A 323 10.89 13.97 -27.19
CA ASN A 323 11.65 15.06 -26.58
C ASN A 323 10.81 15.74 -25.50
N TYR A 324 11.27 15.66 -24.24
CA TYR A 324 10.56 16.16 -23.05
C TYR A 324 10.94 17.60 -22.67
N GLY A 325 11.70 18.27 -23.54
CA GLY A 325 11.81 19.72 -23.53
C GLY A 325 12.94 20.28 -22.68
N TRP A 326 13.43 19.61 -21.65
CA TRP A 326 14.59 20.11 -20.88
C TRP A 326 15.83 20.20 -21.78
N ARG A 327 16.57 21.31 -21.85
CA ARG A 327 16.58 22.48 -20.98
C ARG A 327 15.76 23.68 -21.44
N TYR A 328 14.91 23.54 -22.45
CA TYR A 328 14.11 24.62 -23.04
C TYR A 328 12.77 24.85 -22.33
N GLN A 329 12.26 23.88 -21.56
CA GLN A 329 11.05 23.97 -20.75
C GLN A 329 11.23 23.23 -19.41
N GLU A 330 10.58 23.74 -18.37
CA GLU A 330 10.32 23.05 -17.10
C GLU A 330 8.80 23.03 -16.93
N GLY A 331 8.19 21.86 -17.05
CA GLY A 331 6.77 21.66 -17.27
C GLY A 331 6.32 22.31 -18.59
N LEU A 332 5.32 23.19 -18.49
CA LEU A 332 4.85 24.01 -19.62
C LEU A 332 5.46 25.41 -19.63
N GLU A 333 6.33 25.73 -18.66
CA GLU A 333 6.93 27.05 -18.54
C GLU A 333 8.27 27.14 -19.27
N LEU A 334 8.57 28.33 -19.79
CA LEU A 334 9.93 28.63 -20.18
C LEU A 334 10.80 28.64 -18.92
N PRO A 335 11.96 27.98 -18.94
CA PRO A 335 12.84 27.85 -17.79
C PRO A 335 13.30 29.24 -17.38
N ILE A 336 12.99 29.60 -16.13
CA ILE A 336 13.50 30.83 -15.54
C ILE A 336 14.93 30.53 -15.08
N PHE A 337 15.90 30.79 -15.95
CA PHE A 337 17.32 30.54 -15.67
C PHE A 337 17.92 31.48 -14.59
N SER A 338 17.16 32.50 -14.15
CA SER A 338 17.57 33.50 -13.15
C SER A 338 16.37 34.26 -12.55
N SER A 339 16.35 34.45 -11.23
CA SER A 339 15.39 35.33 -10.52
C SER A 339 15.64 36.83 -10.75
N SER A 340 16.76 37.21 -11.39
CA SER A 340 17.19 38.59 -11.59
C SER A 340 17.25 39.06 -13.04
N ALA A 341 16.92 38.21 -14.03
CA ALA A 341 16.91 38.59 -15.44
C ALA A 341 15.75 37.93 -16.23
N PRO A 342 14.66 38.66 -16.56
CA PRO A 342 13.51 38.13 -17.31
C PRO A 342 13.76 37.92 -18.82
N THR A 343 14.99 38.06 -19.32
CA THR A 343 15.25 38.24 -20.75
C THR A 343 16.44 37.41 -21.26
N ASN A 344 16.25 36.08 -21.32
CA ASN A 344 16.61 35.31 -22.53
C ASN A 344 16.09 33.86 -22.41
N PRO A 345 14.79 33.60 -22.59
CA PRO A 345 14.37 32.22 -22.85
C PRO A 345 15.09 31.75 -24.12
N MET A 346 15.84 30.66 -24.03
CA MET A 346 16.47 30.04 -25.19
C MET A 346 15.32 29.54 -26.09
N PRO A 347 15.11 30.12 -27.29
CA PRO A 347 14.05 29.66 -28.14
C PRO A 347 14.34 28.22 -28.52
N HIS A 348 13.39 27.32 -28.26
CA HIS A 348 13.46 25.95 -28.74
C HIS A 348 13.65 25.98 -30.27
N PRO A 349 14.62 25.24 -30.83
CA PRO A 349 15.01 25.36 -32.25
C PRO A 349 13.93 24.88 -33.25
N GLY A 350 12.77 24.42 -32.77
CA GLY A 350 11.65 23.89 -33.56
C GLY A 350 11.49 22.38 -33.38
N GLY A 351 10.27 21.86 -33.57
CA GLY A 351 9.90 20.46 -33.29
C GLY A 351 8.86 20.33 -32.17
N THR A 352 8.22 19.16 -32.07
CA THR A 352 7.18 18.89 -31.07
C THR A 352 7.81 18.42 -29.77
N LEU A 353 7.58 19.17 -28.70
CA LEU A 353 7.87 18.75 -27.32
C LEU A 353 6.67 17.98 -26.77
N LEU A 354 6.92 16.90 -26.05
CA LEU A 354 5.88 16.12 -25.39
C LEU A 354 5.63 16.70 -24.01
N THR A 355 4.36 16.90 -23.69
CA THR A 355 3.94 17.48 -22.42
C THR A 355 3.81 16.42 -21.33
N PRO A 356 4.14 16.74 -20.07
CA PRO A 356 3.90 15.83 -18.95
C PRO A 356 2.42 15.49 -18.78
N ILE A 357 2.14 14.27 -18.31
CA ILE A 357 0.79 13.83 -17.96
C ILE A 357 0.34 14.32 -16.58
N ALA A 358 1.30 14.74 -15.74
CA ALA A 358 1.04 15.43 -14.49
C ALA A 358 2.18 16.39 -14.17
N MET A 359 1.83 17.51 -13.53
CA MET A 359 2.79 18.49 -13.03
C MET A 359 2.31 19.06 -11.70
N TYR A 360 3.25 19.42 -10.86
CA TYR A 360 2.98 20.16 -9.63
C TYR A 360 4.15 21.09 -9.30
N ALA A 361 3.83 22.19 -8.63
CA ALA A 361 4.81 23.20 -8.28
C ALA A 361 5.54 22.89 -6.98
N HIS A 362 6.73 23.46 -6.83
CA HIS A 362 7.41 23.52 -5.55
C HIS A 362 6.65 24.40 -4.54
N PRO A 363 6.69 24.09 -3.24
CA PRO A 363 6.11 24.95 -2.21
C PRO A 363 6.59 26.40 -2.29
N GLY A 364 5.66 27.35 -2.31
CA GLY A 364 5.93 28.79 -2.44
C GLY A 364 6.15 29.28 -3.88
N VAL A 365 6.12 28.41 -4.89
CA VAL A 365 6.27 28.79 -6.29
C VAL A 365 4.91 29.02 -6.97
N ASN A 366 4.75 30.19 -7.57
CA ASN A 366 3.61 30.50 -8.42
C ASN A 366 3.94 30.16 -9.88
N THR A 367 3.06 29.41 -10.53
CA THR A 367 3.16 29.01 -11.94
C THR A 367 2.01 29.58 -12.78
N SER A 368 2.16 29.53 -14.10
CA SER A 368 1.16 29.93 -15.09
C SER A 368 1.04 28.85 -16.17
N PRO A 369 -0.02 28.03 -16.17
CA PRO A 369 -1.17 28.08 -15.25
C PRO A 369 -0.80 27.72 -13.80
N PRO A 370 -1.60 28.14 -12.80
CA PRO A 370 -1.38 27.75 -11.41
C PRO A 370 -1.44 26.23 -11.24
N LEU A 371 -0.37 25.67 -10.68
CA LEU A 371 -0.25 24.25 -10.33
C LEU A 371 -0.38 24.07 -8.81
N PRO A 372 -0.87 22.91 -8.34
CA PRO A 372 -0.84 22.61 -6.93
C PRO A 372 0.61 22.56 -6.43
N GLN A 373 0.87 23.08 -5.23
CA GLN A 373 2.21 23.10 -4.64
C GLN A 373 2.40 21.88 -3.74
N LEU A 374 3.07 20.83 -4.24
CA LEU A 374 2.99 19.50 -3.62
C LEU A 374 4.31 18.91 -3.12
N GLY A 375 5.45 19.27 -3.71
CA GLY A 375 6.74 18.64 -3.39
C GLY A 375 7.90 19.27 -4.14
N LEU A 376 9.12 18.79 -3.90
CA LEU A 376 10.37 19.38 -4.40
C LEU A 376 11.17 18.41 -5.29
N SER A 377 10.92 17.10 -5.22
CA SER A 377 11.67 16.14 -6.03
C SER A 377 10.85 14.88 -6.23
N VAL A 378 10.28 14.74 -7.43
CA VAL A 378 9.46 13.59 -7.80
C VAL A 378 10.30 12.33 -7.77
N THR A 379 9.79 11.31 -7.08
CA THR A 379 10.49 10.03 -6.98
C THR A 379 10.20 9.11 -8.16
N GLY A 380 9.01 9.22 -8.77
CA GLY A 380 8.48 8.18 -9.66
C GLY A 380 7.70 7.11 -8.88
N GLY A 381 7.24 6.07 -9.57
CA GLY A 381 6.20 5.18 -9.05
C GLY A 381 5.94 3.94 -9.90
N HIS A 382 4.84 3.25 -9.60
CA HIS A 382 4.38 2.03 -10.28
C HIS A 382 2.88 2.05 -10.52
N VAL A 383 2.43 1.43 -11.60
CA VAL A 383 1.00 1.14 -11.80
C VAL A 383 0.63 -0.06 -10.94
N TYR A 384 -0.34 0.10 -10.05
CA TYR A 384 -0.75 -0.99 -9.17
C TYR A 384 -1.46 -2.09 -9.95
N ARG A 385 -0.91 -3.31 -9.84
CA ARG A 385 -1.42 -4.53 -10.49
C ARG A 385 -1.58 -5.70 -9.50
N GLY A 386 -1.31 -5.47 -8.22
CA GLY A 386 -1.53 -6.38 -7.12
C GLY A 386 -3.01 -6.74 -6.90
N GLN A 387 -3.28 -7.85 -6.25
CA GLN A 387 -4.65 -8.34 -6.03
C GLN A 387 -5.19 -7.97 -4.65
N ALA A 388 -4.33 -7.53 -3.71
CA ALA A 388 -4.74 -7.23 -2.34
C ALA A 388 -5.65 -5.99 -2.23
N ILE A 389 -5.59 -5.07 -3.19
CA ILE A 389 -6.37 -3.82 -3.20
C ILE A 389 -7.05 -3.63 -4.56
N PRO A 390 -8.17 -4.32 -4.83
CA PRO A 390 -8.84 -4.27 -6.14
C PRO A 390 -9.16 -2.84 -6.64
N GLU A 391 -9.48 -1.92 -5.73
CA GLU A 391 -9.81 -0.53 -6.03
C GLU A 391 -8.61 0.28 -6.54
N MET A 392 -7.38 -0.22 -6.37
CA MET A 392 -6.15 0.41 -6.87
C MET A 392 -5.77 -0.03 -8.29
N GLN A 393 -6.44 -1.02 -8.87
CA GLN A 393 -6.07 -1.61 -10.15
C GLN A 393 -5.95 -0.57 -11.29
N GLY A 394 -4.77 -0.53 -11.91
CA GLY A 394 -4.46 0.38 -13.02
C GLY A 394 -4.21 1.83 -12.62
N LYS A 395 -4.17 2.15 -11.31
CA LYS A 395 -3.79 3.46 -10.80
C LYS A 395 -2.27 3.55 -10.64
N TYR A 396 -1.66 4.65 -11.08
CA TYR A 396 -0.23 4.90 -10.90
C TYR A 396 0.03 5.56 -9.56
N VAL A 397 0.76 4.89 -8.67
CA VAL A 397 1.13 5.39 -7.34
C VAL A 397 2.57 5.85 -7.39
N PHE A 398 2.83 7.08 -6.96
CA PHE A 398 4.17 7.67 -6.99
C PHE A 398 4.43 8.55 -5.77
N GLY A 399 5.70 8.85 -5.54
CA GLY A 399 6.14 9.65 -4.39
C GLY A 399 6.78 10.98 -4.78
N ASP A 400 6.89 11.87 -3.80
CA ASP A 400 7.85 12.98 -3.77
C ASP A 400 8.72 12.88 -2.51
N TYR A 401 9.99 13.22 -2.66
CA TYR A 401 11.02 13.15 -1.62
C TYR A 401 10.69 14.00 -0.38
N GLY A 402 10.04 15.15 -0.55
CA GLY A 402 9.66 16.06 0.54
C GLY A 402 9.36 17.48 0.06
N SER A 403 8.84 18.32 0.94
CA SER A 403 8.44 19.70 0.61
C SER A 403 9.62 20.66 0.45
N THR A 404 10.75 20.35 1.10
CA THR A 404 12.00 21.12 0.98
C THR A 404 13.21 20.19 1.05
N GLY A 405 14.39 20.65 0.63
CA GLY A 405 15.63 19.88 0.77
C GLY A 405 15.94 19.44 2.22
N GLY A 406 15.46 20.20 3.22
CA GLY A 406 15.66 19.91 4.64
C GLY A 406 14.51 19.16 5.33
N ALA A 407 13.30 19.17 4.78
CA ALA A 407 12.12 18.59 5.41
C ALA A 407 12.00 17.08 5.16
N SER A 408 11.77 16.31 6.22
CA SER A 408 11.38 14.90 6.13
C SER A 408 9.85 14.81 6.16
N ASP A 409 9.23 15.08 5.02
CA ASP A 409 7.77 15.07 4.81
C ASP A 409 7.43 14.62 3.38
N GLY A 410 7.89 13.43 3.03
CA GLY A 410 7.62 12.79 1.75
C GLY A 410 6.13 12.59 1.52
N ARG A 411 5.68 12.69 0.27
CA ARG A 411 4.27 12.68 -0.10
C ARG A 411 3.95 11.58 -1.09
N LEU A 412 2.94 10.76 -0.79
CA LEU A 412 2.42 9.77 -1.74
C LEU A 412 1.26 10.37 -2.54
N MET A 413 1.32 10.20 -3.85
CA MET A 413 0.36 10.73 -4.82
C MET A 413 -0.09 9.64 -5.79
N GLY A 414 -1.15 9.95 -6.53
CA GLY A 414 -1.78 9.01 -7.42
C GLY A 414 -2.15 9.66 -8.75
N LEU A 415 -2.00 8.93 -9.85
CA LEU A 415 -2.56 9.28 -11.15
C LEU A 415 -3.53 8.21 -11.60
N GLU A 416 -4.64 8.69 -12.15
CA GLU A 416 -5.63 7.84 -12.79
C GLU A 416 -6.03 8.42 -14.14
N GLU A 417 -6.05 7.57 -15.15
CA GLU A 417 -6.50 7.95 -16.48
C GLU A 417 -8.02 8.20 -16.46
N THR A 418 -8.42 9.38 -16.90
CA THR A 418 -9.82 9.89 -16.87
C THR A 418 -10.79 9.00 -17.63
N ALA A 419 -10.32 8.37 -18.70
CA ALA A 419 -10.97 7.26 -19.38
C ALA A 419 -9.89 6.32 -19.96
N PRO A 420 -10.15 5.00 -20.07
CA PRO A 420 -9.20 4.05 -20.64
C PRO A 420 -8.67 4.52 -22.00
N GLY A 421 -7.35 4.67 -22.13
CA GLY A 421 -6.69 5.06 -23.38
C GLY A 421 -6.85 6.54 -23.77
N SER A 422 -7.41 7.39 -22.92
CA SER A 422 -7.56 8.82 -23.19
C SER A 422 -6.23 9.60 -23.20
N GLY A 423 -5.18 9.06 -22.58
CA GLY A 423 -3.91 9.75 -22.35
C GLY A 423 -4.01 10.94 -21.38
N THR A 424 -5.18 11.17 -20.78
CA THR A 424 -5.43 12.29 -19.86
C THR A 424 -5.60 11.76 -18.44
N PHE A 425 -4.82 12.31 -17.50
CA PHE A 425 -4.76 11.81 -16.12
C PHE A 425 -5.28 12.83 -15.12
N THR A 426 -5.88 12.33 -14.04
CA THR A 426 -6.26 13.11 -12.86
C THR A 426 -5.25 12.86 -11.75
N LEU A 427 -4.71 13.96 -11.19
CA LEU A 427 -3.79 13.94 -10.05
C LEU A 427 -4.53 13.92 -8.72
N THR A 428 -4.35 12.83 -7.98
CA THR A 428 -4.64 12.74 -6.54
C THR A 428 -3.45 13.29 -5.77
N GLN A 429 -3.63 14.46 -5.16
CA GLN A 429 -2.56 15.24 -4.53
C GLN A 429 -2.01 14.61 -3.24
N ALA A 430 -2.77 13.74 -2.58
CA ALA A 430 -2.34 12.94 -1.44
C ALA A 430 -3.21 11.68 -1.36
N LEU A 431 -2.57 10.50 -1.32
CA LEU A 431 -3.27 9.25 -0.99
C LEU A 431 -3.79 9.32 0.45
N PRO A 432 -5.04 8.89 0.73
CA PRO A 432 -5.51 8.74 2.09
C PRO A 432 -4.76 7.59 2.78
N LEU A 433 -4.11 7.88 3.91
CA LEU A 433 -3.36 6.90 4.68
C LEU A 433 -4.04 6.62 6.02
N PHE A 434 -4.23 5.35 6.36
CA PHE A 434 -4.79 4.96 7.66
C PHE A 434 -3.83 5.28 8.79
N GLY A 435 -4.33 5.93 9.85
CA GLY A 435 -3.59 6.19 11.09
C GLY A 435 -2.47 7.24 10.98
N GLN A 436 -2.29 7.88 9.82
CA GLN A 436 -1.23 8.89 9.64
C GLN A 436 -1.56 9.92 8.55
N ALA A 437 -0.89 11.06 8.59
CA ALA A 437 -1.01 12.10 7.58
C ALA A 437 -0.25 11.76 6.29
N ASN A 438 -0.62 12.44 5.21
CA ASN A 438 0.12 12.48 3.96
C ASN A 438 0.21 13.96 3.52
N PRO A 439 1.38 14.63 3.59
CA PRO A 439 2.73 14.08 3.73
C PRO A 439 3.01 13.25 4.99
N VAL A 440 3.88 12.25 4.83
CA VAL A 440 4.34 11.36 5.90
C VAL A 440 5.40 12.09 6.72
N THR A 441 4.96 12.75 7.79
CA THR A 441 5.84 13.52 8.68
C THR A 441 6.93 12.64 9.29
N GLY A 442 8.16 13.11 9.20
CA GLY A 442 9.35 12.42 9.71
C GLY A 442 10.04 11.53 8.70
N GLU A 443 9.46 11.30 7.51
CA GLU A 443 10.00 10.40 6.49
C GLU A 443 10.15 11.09 5.14
N ARG A 444 11.07 10.59 4.31
CA ARG A 444 11.29 10.99 2.91
C ARG A 444 11.06 9.77 2.05
N ILE A 445 10.45 9.93 0.88
CA ILE A 445 10.24 8.83 -0.07
C ILE A 445 11.42 8.81 -1.05
N LEU A 446 12.13 7.68 -1.14
CA LEU A 446 13.34 7.56 -1.95
C LEU A 446 13.11 6.73 -3.21
N CYS A 447 12.27 5.69 -3.11
CA CYS A 447 11.89 4.84 -4.22
C CYS A 447 10.56 4.15 -3.93
N LEU A 448 9.89 3.72 -5.00
CA LEU A 448 8.82 2.73 -4.95
C LEU A 448 9.27 1.51 -5.76
N GLY A 449 8.74 0.35 -5.39
CA GLY A 449 8.95 -0.92 -6.09
C GLY A 449 7.74 -1.81 -5.96
N GLU A 450 7.81 -3.00 -6.56
CA GLU A 450 6.76 -4.00 -6.49
C GLU A 450 7.32 -5.40 -6.25
N ASP A 451 6.51 -6.28 -5.65
CA ASP A 451 6.81 -7.72 -5.56
C ASP A 451 6.32 -8.47 -6.81
N GLU A 452 6.61 -9.77 -6.90
CA GLU A 452 6.15 -10.62 -8.02
C GLU A 452 4.63 -10.62 -8.21
N ALA A 453 3.86 -10.33 -7.16
CA ALA A 453 2.40 -10.26 -7.21
C ALA A 453 1.89 -8.89 -7.68
N GLY A 454 2.76 -7.88 -7.84
CA GLY A 454 2.39 -6.51 -8.23
C GLY A 454 1.94 -5.65 -7.04
N GLU A 455 2.20 -6.07 -5.81
CA GLU A 455 1.96 -5.26 -4.62
C GLU A 455 3.08 -4.23 -4.46
N ILE A 456 2.73 -3.00 -4.10
CA ILE A 456 3.67 -1.88 -4.07
C ILE A 456 4.34 -1.73 -2.70
N TYR A 457 5.64 -1.46 -2.74
CA TYR A 457 6.51 -1.17 -1.61
C TYR A 457 7.13 0.21 -1.76
N ILE A 458 7.49 0.81 -0.63
CA ILE A 458 8.05 2.16 -0.53
C ILE A 458 9.32 2.10 0.30
N GLY A 459 10.40 2.63 -0.26
CA GLY A 459 11.64 2.89 0.46
C GLY A 459 11.59 4.29 1.06
N MET A 460 11.59 4.37 2.39
CA MET A 460 11.54 5.62 3.12
C MET A 460 12.74 5.83 4.02
N LYS A 461 12.98 7.09 4.37
CA LYS A 461 14.08 7.48 5.26
C LYS A 461 13.81 8.76 6.00
N SER A 462 14.18 8.76 7.27
CA SER A 462 13.89 9.87 8.19
C SER A 462 14.89 11.03 8.15
N ASN A 463 16.06 10.83 7.52
CA ASN A 463 17.12 11.83 7.38
C ASN A 463 17.66 11.87 5.93
N ALA A 464 18.07 13.04 5.43
CA ALA A 464 18.64 13.20 4.09
C ALA A 464 20.03 12.54 3.90
N GLY A 465 20.78 12.31 4.98
CA GLY A 465 22.16 11.84 4.90
C GLY A 465 22.32 10.36 4.55
N VAL A 466 23.09 9.99 3.52
CA VAL A 466 23.16 8.59 3.03
C VAL A 466 23.45 7.59 4.15
N LEU A 467 24.55 7.75 4.88
CA LEU A 467 24.93 6.87 6.01
C LEU A 467 24.39 7.32 7.37
N ALA A 468 23.35 8.17 7.39
CA ALA A 468 22.77 8.65 8.65
C ALA A 468 22.20 7.47 9.48
N ARG A 469 22.27 7.65 10.80
CA ARG A 469 21.79 6.70 11.81
C ARG A 469 20.87 7.41 12.80
N ILE A 470 19.88 6.69 13.34
CA ILE A 470 19.01 7.11 14.44
C ILE A 470 19.17 6.10 15.57
N SER A 471 19.48 6.60 16.77
CA SER A 471 19.73 5.75 17.95
C SER A 471 20.78 4.66 17.71
N GLY A 472 21.79 4.97 16.88
CA GLY A 472 22.88 4.03 16.54
C GLY A 472 22.58 3.07 15.40
N LEU A 473 21.35 3.06 14.85
CA LEU A 473 20.91 2.16 13.79
C LEU A 473 20.66 2.91 12.47
N PRO A 474 20.73 2.25 11.30
CA PRO A 474 20.36 2.85 10.01
C PRO A 474 19.01 3.58 10.03
N ALA A 475 18.88 4.66 9.25
CA ALA A 475 17.71 5.56 9.28
C ALA A 475 16.63 5.25 8.23
N GLY A 476 16.84 4.25 7.37
CA GLY A 476 15.92 3.86 6.31
C GLY A 476 15.01 2.70 6.69
N GLY A 477 13.92 2.54 5.93
CA GLY A 477 12.96 1.46 6.10
C GLY A 477 12.20 1.15 4.81
N ILE A 478 11.64 -0.06 4.75
CA ILE A 478 10.80 -0.56 3.67
C ILE A 478 9.40 -0.77 4.20
N TYR A 479 8.40 -0.27 3.47
CA TYR A 479 6.99 -0.34 3.84
C TYR A 479 6.19 -0.93 2.69
N LYS A 480 5.20 -1.77 2.98
CA LYS A 480 4.25 -2.30 1.99
C LYS A 480 2.97 -1.48 2.04
N ILE A 481 2.42 -1.10 0.89
CA ILE A 481 1.06 -0.59 0.79
C ILE A 481 0.11 -1.78 0.94
N VAL A 482 -0.79 -1.72 1.91
CA VAL A 482 -1.72 -2.81 2.22
C VAL A 482 -3.16 -2.30 2.33
N PRO A 483 -4.17 -3.14 2.06
CA PRO A 483 -5.57 -2.77 2.20
C PRO A 483 -5.90 -2.40 3.65
N VAL A 484 -6.94 -1.59 3.80
CA VAL A 484 -7.55 -1.22 5.08
C VAL A 484 -8.93 -1.86 5.09
N GLU A 485 -9.21 -2.65 6.12
CA GLU A 485 -10.54 -3.25 6.25
C GLU A 485 -11.55 -2.17 6.63
N THR A 486 -12.65 -2.10 5.89
CA THR A 486 -13.76 -1.19 6.18
C THR A 486 -14.94 -2.00 6.68
N VAL A 487 -15.33 -1.78 7.92
CA VAL A 487 -16.43 -2.47 8.61
C VAL A 487 -17.60 -1.51 8.74
N THR A 488 -18.81 -2.02 8.53
CA THR A 488 -20.06 -1.30 8.83
C THR A 488 -20.77 -2.00 9.97
N THR A 489 -20.99 -1.29 11.06
CA THR A 489 -21.70 -1.79 12.24
C THR A 489 -22.97 -0.99 12.44
N VAL A 490 -24.07 -1.68 12.71
CA VAL A 490 -25.37 -1.08 13.05
C VAL A 490 -25.59 -1.21 14.55
N LEU A 491 -25.75 -0.07 15.22
CA LEU A 491 -25.98 0.02 16.65
C LEU A 491 -27.45 0.33 16.93
N ASN A 492 -28.06 -0.47 17.79
CA ASN A 492 -29.35 -0.14 18.41
C ASN A 492 -29.11 0.80 19.60
N PRO A 493 -30.07 1.67 19.95
CA PRO A 493 -29.89 2.58 21.07
C PRO A 493 -29.80 1.79 22.37
N GLN A 494 -28.79 2.12 23.17
CA GLN A 494 -28.69 1.67 24.56
C GLN A 494 -29.76 2.34 25.41
N LEU A 495 -30.00 3.64 25.17
CA LEU A 495 -31.04 4.41 25.84
C LEU A 495 -31.93 5.15 24.84
N ASP A 496 -33.23 5.12 25.05
CA ASP A 496 -34.18 6.00 24.38
C ASP A 496 -35.30 6.48 25.32
N ASN A 497 -35.72 7.73 25.18
CA ASN A 497 -36.76 8.31 26.04
C ASN A 497 -37.39 9.56 25.41
N THR A 498 -38.56 9.98 25.90
CA THR A 498 -39.20 11.27 25.59
C THR A 498 -39.34 12.15 26.82
N ILE A 499 -39.03 13.44 26.67
CA ILE A 499 -39.27 14.47 27.70
C ILE A 499 -40.39 15.44 27.28
N TYR A 500 -41.17 15.90 28.26
CA TYR A 500 -42.48 16.55 28.06
C TYR A 500 -42.54 17.93 28.73
N SER A 501 -42.75 19.01 27.96
CA SER A 501 -42.64 20.38 28.49
C SER A 501 -43.76 20.85 29.42
N GLU A 502 -44.92 20.19 29.37
CA GLU A 502 -46.10 20.55 30.17
C GLU A 502 -45.96 20.19 31.64
N ASP A 503 -45.16 19.17 31.95
CA ASP A 503 -44.96 18.68 33.30
C ASP A 503 -43.58 18.03 33.42
N GLY A 504 -42.76 18.59 34.31
CA GLY A 504 -41.42 18.08 34.61
C GLY A 504 -41.38 16.70 35.27
N GLY A 505 -42.53 16.13 35.63
CA GLY A 505 -42.66 14.75 36.13
C GLY A 505 -43.01 13.70 35.07
N LEU A 506 -43.11 14.07 33.79
CA LEU A 506 -43.49 13.14 32.72
C LEU A 506 -42.28 12.61 31.93
N SER A 507 -42.36 11.32 31.57
CA SER A 507 -41.38 10.55 30.78
C SER A 507 -42.10 9.45 29.98
N ASP A 508 -41.42 8.85 28.99
CA ASP A 508 -41.95 7.66 28.29
C ASP A 508 -40.79 6.80 27.77
N ALA A 509 -40.19 6.03 28.69
CA ALA A 509 -39.00 5.23 28.44
C ALA A 509 -39.30 3.88 27.75
N ARG A 510 -40.50 3.31 27.93
CA ARG A 510 -40.85 1.97 27.42
C ARG A 510 -41.96 1.95 26.36
N GLY A 511 -42.30 3.13 25.85
CA GLY A 511 -43.25 3.36 24.77
C GLY A 511 -42.56 3.79 23.47
N TYR A 512 -43.34 4.29 22.52
CA TYR A 512 -42.78 5.04 21.38
C TYR A 512 -42.11 6.33 21.87
N PHE A 513 -41.18 6.90 21.09
CA PHE A 513 -40.67 8.24 21.39
C PHE A 513 -41.25 9.32 20.49
N TYR A 514 -41.23 10.57 20.96
CA TYR A 514 -41.90 11.69 20.32
C TYR A 514 -41.00 12.92 20.20
N ALA A 515 -41.09 13.64 19.08
CA ALA A 515 -40.38 14.89 18.86
C ALA A 515 -41.23 15.90 18.06
N GLY A 516 -41.24 17.16 18.48
CA GLY A 516 -42.00 18.25 17.83
C GLY A 516 -42.97 18.96 18.80
N ARG A 517 -43.95 19.68 18.25
CA ARG A 517 -44.91 20.48 19.02
C ARG A 517 -46.35 20.02 18.83
N THR A 518 -47.04 19.83 19.95
CA THR A 518 -48.43 19.37 20.00
C THR A 518 -49.40 20.44 19.51
N GLY A 519 -50.63 20.04 19.19
CA GLY A 519 -51.67 20.93 18.68
C GLY A 519 -52.31 21.80 19.76
N PRO A 520 -53.02 22.87 19.37
CA PRO A 520 -53.66 23.80 20.31
C PRO A 520 -54.69 23.13 21.23
N ASN A 521 -55.37 22.07 20.74
CA ASN A 521 -56.38 21.33 21.51
C ASN A 521 -55.80 20.50 22.67
N HIS A 522 -54.49 20.25 22.65
CA HIS A 522 -53.78 19.51 23.69
C HIS A 522 -52.79 20.41 24.46
N GLY A 523 -52.85 21.72 24.22
CA GLY A 523 -51.85 22.71 24.63
C GLY A 523 -50.59 22.62 23.74
N PRO A 524 -49.97 23.74 23.32
CA PRO A 524 -48.89 23.73 22.33
C PRO A 524 -47.53 23.38 22.97
N TYR A 525 -47.46 22.20 23.58
CA TYR A 525 -46.32 21.68 24.34
C TYR A 525 -45.30 20.97 23.45
N LEU A 526 -44.04 21.00 23.89
CA LEU A 526 -42.91 20.40 23.21
C LEU A 526 -42.69 18.95 23.65
N ARG A 527 -42.24 18.16 22.69
CA ARG A 527 -41.69 16.81 22.86
C ARG A 527 -40.29 16.80 22.30
N ARG A 528 -39.37 16.19 23.04
CA ARG A 528 -38.00 15.96 22.59
C ARG A 528 -37.65 14.52 22.92
N ALA A 529 -37.08 13.81 21.95
CA ALA A 529 -36.62 12.46 22.16
C ALA A 529 -35.11 12.47 22.42
N LEU A 530 -34.66 11.61 23.33
CA LEU A 530 -33.26 11.42 23.69
C LEU A 530 -32.85 10.03 23.23
N LEU A 531 -31.69 9.90 22.60
CA LEU A 531 -31.16 8.65 22.06
C LEU A 531 -29.68 8.54 22.43
N SER A 532 -29.25 7.42 22.98
CA SER A 532 -27.85 7.12 23.25
C SER A 532 -27.49 5.73 22.72
N PHE A 533 -26.30 5.58 22.17
CA PHE A 533 -25.81 4.36 21.53
C PHE A 533 -24.51 3.91 22.18
N ASN A 534 -24.33 2.60 22.39
CA ASN A 534 -23.08 2.06 22.91
C ASN A 534 -22.03 1.99 21.79
N VAL A 535 -21.16 2.99 21.70
CA VAL A 535 -20.05 3.02 20.73
C VAL A 535 -18.83 2.20 21.18
N GLU A 536 -18.78 1.74 22.44
CA GLU A 536 -17.64 0.94 22.96
C GLU A 536 -17.52 -0.45 22.30
N ILE A 537 -18.55 -0.88 21.58
CA ILE A 537 -18.50 -2.12 20.78
C ILE A 537 -17.58 -1.97 19.55
N ILE A 538 -17.27 -0.74 19.14
CA ILE A 538 -16.32 -0.47 18.07
C ILE A 538 -14.90 -0.66 18.64
N PRO A 539 -13.99 -1.36 17.95
CA PRO A 539 -12.63 -1.55 18.43
C PRO A 539 -11.90 -0.22 18.69
N PRO A 540 -11.14 -0.08 19.79
CA PRO A 540 -10.49 1.17 20.15
C PRO A 540 -9.51 1.68 19.09
N GLU A 541 -8.91 0.79 18.31
CA GLU A 541 -8.02 1.08 17.19
C GLU A 541 -8.72 1.54 15.90
N ALA A 542 -10.06 1.51 15.86
CA ALA A 542 -10.83 1.84 14.67
C ALA A 542 -10.80 3.34 14.36
N ALA A 543 -10.62 3.67 13.07
CA ALA A 543 -10.81 5.02 12.57
C ALA A 543 -12.22 5.15 11.99
N LEU A 544 -13.12 5.86 12.68
CA LEU A 544 -14.48 6.09 12.19
C LEU A 544 -14.45 6.94 10.92
N VAL A 545 -15.20 6.50 9.90
CA VAL A 545 -15.27 7.10 8.56
C VAL A 545 -16.60 7.81 8.34
N SER A 546 -17.71 7.23 8.79
CA SER A 546 -19.03 7.86 8.66
C SER A 546 -19.99 7.39 9.75
N ALA A 547 -20.99 8.22 10.05
CA ALA A 547 -22.07 7.90 10.96
C ALA A 547 -23.40 8.40 10.39
N SER A 548 -24.42 7.55 10.34
CA SER A 548 -25.78 7.90 9.91
C SER A 548 -26.83 7.24 10.78
N LEU A 549 -27.95 7.92 11.06
CA LEU A 549 -29.00 7.43 11.95
C LEU A 549 -30.30 7.26 11.16
N LYS A 550 -30.85 6.04 11.16
CA LYS A 550 -32.16 5.72 10.59
C LYS A 550 -33.19 5.64 11.70
N LEU A 551 -34.27 6.39 11.56
CA LEU A 551 -35.44 6.39 12.44
C LEU A 551 -36.68 6.03 11.65
N ARG A 552 -37.65 5.35 12.27
CA ARG A 552 -38.96 5.10 11.65
C ARG A 552 -40.02 6.01 12.26
N LEU A 553 -40.48 6.98 11.48
CA LEU A 553 -41.59 7.85 11.83
C LEU A 553 -42.91 7.18 11.45
N ASN A 554 -43.66 6.71 12.44
CA ASN A 554 -44.85 5.90 12.24
C ASN A 554 -46.16 6.73 12.19
N LYS A 555 -46.14 7.94 12.77
CA LYS A 555 -47.27 8.86 12.77
C LYS A 555 -46.76 10.28 12.90
N LEU A 556 -47.37 11.19 12.15
CA LEU A 556 -47.00 12.60 12.13
C LEU A 556 -48.25 13.46 12.27
N GLY A 557 -48.16 14.54 13.05
CA GLY A 557 -49.20 15.55 13.10
C GLY A 557 -49.43 16.22 11.74
N PRO A 558 -50.63 16.76 11.49
CA PRO A 558 -50.99 17.33 10.18
C PRO A 558 -50.13 18.54 9.76
N GLY A 559 -49.50 19.23 10.71
CA GLY A 559 -48.58 20.33 10.43
C GLY A 559 -47.11 19.90 10.26
N GLY A 560 -46.79 18.61 10.43
CA GLY A 560 -45.41 18.13 10.49
C GLY A 560 -44.80 17.68 9.16
N SER A 561 -45.60 17.28 8.16
CA SER A 561 -45.05 16.76 6.89
C SER A 561 -44.26 17.84 6.15
N GLY A 562 -43.05 17.50 5.68
CA GLY A 562 -42.15 18.43 5.01
C GLY A 562 -41.43 19.41 5.96
N THR A 563 -41.62 19.33 7.27
CA THR A 563 -40.94 20.21 8.24
C THR A 563 -39.55 19.68 8.62
N PRO A 564 -38.60 20.55 9.00
CA PRO A 564 -37.27 20.11 9.39
C PRO A 564 -37.26 19.42 10.76
N MET A 565 -36.45 18.38 10.86
CA MET A 565 -36.04 17.75 12.11
C MET A 565 -34.53 17.84 12.26
N ALA A 566 -34.06 17.91 13.50
CA ALA A 566 -32.65 18.06 13.81
C ALA A 566 -32.22 17.15 14.95
N LEU A 567 -31.04 16.53 14.79
CA LEU A 567 -30.30 15.91 15.88
C LEU A 567 -29.36 16.93 16.48
N HIS A 568 -29.34 17.04 17.80
CA HIS A 568 -28.44 17.89 18.55
C HIS A 568 -27.65 17.07 19.57
N ARG A 569 -26.32 17.23 19.62
CA ARG A 569 -25.49 16.53 20.60
C ARG A 569 -25.85 16.97 22.02
N LEU A 570 -26.11 16.01 22.91
CA LEU A 570 -26.32 16.28 24.33
C LEU A 570 -24.98 16.51 25.04
N ASN A 571 -24.98 17.37 26.06
CA ASN A 571 -23.78 17.72 26.83
C ASN A 571 -23.75 17.08 28.23
N GLN A 572 -24.84 16.43 28.65
CA GLN A 572 -24.94 15.79 29.96
C GLN A 572 -25.58 14.41 29.80
N THR A 573 -24.98 13.42 30.45
CA THR A 573 -25.56 12.07 30.53
C THR A 573 -26.89 12.09 31.27
N TRP A 574 -27.74 11.14 30.91
CA TRP A 574 -29.12 11.02 31.37
C TRP A 574 -29.49 9.55 31.51
N GLY A 575 -30.59 9.27 32.19
CA GLY A 575 -31.03 7.91 32.47
C GLY A 575 -32.37 7.56 31.84
N GLU A 576 -32.61 6.26 31.77
CA GLU A 576 -33.85 5.68 31.31
C GLU A 576 -34.36 4.71 32.38
N GLY A 577 -35.57 4.94 32.85
CA GLY A 577 -36.23 4.10 33.84
C GLY A 577 -37.19 3.11 33.19
N THR A 578 -38.41 3.06 33.73
CA THR A 578 -39.45 2.11 33.34
C THR A 578 -40.80 2.76 33.07
N SER A 579 -40.85 4.10 33.01
CA SER A 579 -42.08 4.83 32.66
C SER A 579 -42.63 4.37 31.32
N LYS A 580 -43.94 4.13 31.27
CA LYS A 580 -44.64 3.73 30.05
C LYS A 580 -46.03 4.33 30.02
N ASN A 581 -46.36 5.04 28.95
CA ASN A 581 -47.75 5.40 28.69
C ASN A 581 -48.48 4.22 28.03
N PRO A 582 -49.42 3.53 28.71
CA PRO A 582 -50.09 2.36 28.15
C PRO A 582 -50.99 2.67 26.95
N SER A 583 -51.28 3.95 26.69
CA SER A 583 -52.13 4.37 25.57
C SER A 583 -51.35 4.77 24.33
N ASP A 584 -50.03 4.98 24.41
CA ASP A 584 -49.16 5.36 23.29
C ASP A 584 -49.71 6.54 22.44
N VAL A 585 -50.36 7.51 23.11
CA VAL A 585 -50.95 8.71 22.49
C VAL A 585 -50.08 9.97 22.62
N GLY A 586 -48.86 9.87 23.16
CA GLY A 586 -47.91 10.99 23.24
C GLY A 586 -48.15 12.00 24.37
N THR A 587 -48.85 11.61 25.43
CA THR A 587 -49.08 12.43 26.63
C THR A 587 -48.10 12.14 27.78
N GLY A 588 -47.15 11.22 27.60
CA GLY A 588 -46.22 10.79 28.65
C GLY A 588 -46.88 10.00 29.78
N ALA A 589 -46.06 9.44 30.66
CA ALA A 589 -46.45 8.78 31.90
C ALA A 589 -45.69 9.38 33.08
N PRO A 590 -46.16 9.22 34.34
CA PRO A 590 -45.39 9.58 35.51
C PRO A 590 -44.00 8.92 35.46
N ALA A 591 -42.96 9.74 35.63
CA ALA A 591 -41.59 9.28 35.61
C ALA A 591 -41.31 8.33 36.79
N THR A 592 -40.41 7.39 36.55
CA THR A 592 -39.88 6.45 37.54
C THR A 592 -38.43 6.82 37.86
N PRO A 593 -37.86 6.39 39.00
CA PRO A 593 -36.48 6.71 39.34
C PRO A 593 -35.51 6.37 38.20
N GLY A 594 -34.67 7.33 37.85
CA GLY A 594 -33.70 7.20 36.76
C GLY A 594 -34.17 7.73 35.40
N ASP A 595 -35.48 7.93 35.17
CA ASP A 595 -35.98 8.50 33.91
C ASP A 595 -35.45 9.93 33.66
N ALA A 596 -35.16 10.26 32.41
CA ALA A 596 -35.05 11.66 32.00
C ALA A 596 -36.45 12.28 31.86
N THR A 597 -36.61 13.50 32.33
CA THR A 597 -37.82 14.31 32.20
C THR A 597 -37.45 15.70 31.69
N TRP A 598 -38.44 16.58 31.54
CA TRP A 598 -38.16 17.97 31.17
C TRP A 598 -37.29 18.71 32.20
N SER A 599 -37.38 18.36 33.49
CA SER A 599 -36.64 19.02 34.57
C SER A 599 -35.45 18.19 35.08
N HIS A 600 -35.49 16.85 34.95
CA HIS A 600 -34.48 15.94 35.48
C HIS A 600 -33.75 15.16 34.38
N ARG A 601 -32.43 15.03 34.51
CA ARG A 601 -31.66 14.09 33.68
C ARG A 601 -31.62 12.68 34.27
N PHE A 602 -31.84 12.59 35.59
CA PHE A 602 -32.19 11.37 36.31
C PHE A 602 -33.28 11.74 37.33
N HIS A 603 -34.50 11.29 37.13
CA HIS A 603 -35.64 11.60 38.00
C HIS A 603 -35.31 11.29 39.47
N ASP A 604 -35.80 12.14 40.38
CA ASP A 604 -35.58 12.12 41.83
C ASP A 604 -34.16 12.40 42.33
N THR A 605 -33.16 12.56 41.45
CA THR A 605 -31.75 12.66 41.89
C THR A 605 -30.96 13.79 41.24
N SER A 606 -31.16 14.07 39.95
CA SER A 606 -30.32 15.02 39.21
C SER A 606 -31.12 15.83 38.20
N THR A 607 -31.05 17.16 38.31
CA THR A 607 -31.69 18.10 37.39
C THR A 607 -30.83 18.41 36.16
N TRP A 608 -31.47 18.81 35.06
CA TRP A 608 -30.76 19.51 33.98
C TRP A 608 -30.33 20.90 34.46
N THR A 609 -29.24 21.45 33.90
CA THR A 609 -28.93 22.86 34.15
C THR A 609 -29.90 23.80 33.43
N THR A 610 -30.50 23.34 32.33
CA THR A 610 -31.58 24.03 31.60
C THR A 610 -32.73 23.06 31.34
N PRO A 611 -33.99 23.41 31.71
CA PRO A 611 -35.14 22.56 31.41
C PRO A 611 -35.28 22.26 29.92
N GLY A 612 -35.65 21.02 29.58
CA GLY A 612 -35.73 20.53 28.21
C GLY A 612 -34.42 19.95 27.66
N GLY A 613 -33.41 19.76 28.52
CA GLY A 613 -32.11 19.17 28.19
C GLY A 613 -31.04 20.20 27.80
N VAL A 614 -29.77 19.82 27.92
CA VAL A 614 -28.60 20.63 27.57
C VAL A 614 -27.91 20.02 26.36
N PHE A 615 -27.85 20.77 25.27
CA PHE A 615 -27.38 20.30 23.97
C PHE A 615 -26.73 21.41 23.16
N GLU A 616 -25.94 21.03 22.16
CA GLU A 616 -25.30 21.94 21.23
C GLU A 616 -26.32 22.62 20.32
N ALA A 617 -26.23 23.94 20.18
CA ALA A 617 -27.19 24.70 19.36
C ALA A 617 -27.09 24.35 17.87
N ALA A 618 -25.88 24.04 17.37
CA ALA A 618 -25.69 23.56 16.01
C ALA A 618 -26.15 22.09 15.89
N PRO A 619 -26.95 21.75 14.87
CA PRO A 619 -27.39 20.38 14.68
C PRO A 619 -26.24 19.49 14.18
N SER A 620 -26.18 18.27 14.68
CA SER A 620 -25.29 17.22 14.18
C SER A 620 -25.71 16.78 12.79
N ALA A 621 -27.02 16.67 12.55
CA ALA A 621 -27.61 16.46 11.23
C ALA A 621 -29.07 16.91 11.21
N THR A 622 -29.60 17.14 10.02
CA THR A 622 -31.01 17.44 9.80
C THR A 622 -31.63 16.45 8.82
N ALA A 623 -32.94 16.28 8.92
CA ALA A 623 -33.74 15.50 7.98
C ALA A 623 -35.12 16.15 7.82
N THR A 624 -35.88 15.70 6.82
CA THR A 624 -37.27 16.16 6.61
C THR A 624 -38.23 15.15 7.25
N ALA A 625 -39.21 15.65 8.01
CA ALA A 625 -40.23 14.82 8.63
C ALA A 625 -41.25 14.33 7.58
N ASP A 626 -41.28 13.03 7.33
CA ASP A 626 -42.34 12.35 6.57
C ASP A 626 -42.53 10.91 7.08
N VAL A 627 -43.77 10.42 7.06
CA VAL A 627 -44.09 9.08 7.57
C VAL A 627 -43.33 8.03 6.75
N GLY A 628 -42.59 7.17 7.45
CA GLY A 628 -41.68 6.20 6.83
C GLY A 628 -40.32 6.18 7.53
N THR A 629 -39.31 5.66 6.85
CA THR A 629 -37.94 5.67 7.33
C THR A 629 -37.28 7.01 6.98
N ILE A 630 -36.75 7.68 7.99
CA ILE A 630 -36.04 8.96 7.91
C ILE A 630 -34.58 8.69 8.21
N THR A 631 -33.67 9.22 7.39
CA THR A 631 -32.22 9.09 7.59
C THR A 631 -31.62 10.45 7.90
N PHE A 632 -30.84 10.51 8.98
CA PHE A 632 -29.98 11.63 9.34
C PHE A 632 -28.54 11.30 8.94
N GLY A 633 -27.90 12.20 8.20
CA GLY A 633 -26.53 12.01 7.74
C GLY A 633 -26.38 11.04 6.57
N PRO A 634 -25.13 10.62 6.24
CA PRO A 634 -23.90 10.94 6.99
C PRO A 634 -23.54 12.43 6.97
N SER A 635 -23.00 12.95 8.09
CA SER A 635 -22.55 14.34 8.20
C SER A 635 -21.23 14.43 8.96
N ALA A 636 -20.45 15.51 8.70
CA ALA A 636 -19.19 15.75 9.38
C ALA A 636 -19.36 15.91 10.91
N GLN A 637 -20.45 16.53 11.35
CA GLN A 637 -20.70 16.73 12.78
C GLN A 637 -21.15 15.43 13.47
N MET A 638 -21.96 14.56 12.83
CA MET A 638 -22.27 13.24 13.38
C MET A 638 -21.01 12.37 13.52
N LEU A 639 -20.12 12.43 12.52
CA LEU A 639 -18.83 11.76 12.61
C LEU A 639 -17.99 12.31 13.78
N ALA A 640 -17.89 13.63 13.93
CA ALA A 640 -17.16 14.25 15.03
C ALA A 640 -17.73 13.88 16.41
N ASP A 641 -19.05 13.82 16.55
CA ASP A 641 -19.72 13.42 17.78
C ASP A 641 -19.38 11.97 18.16
N THR A 642 -19.54 11.04 17.21
CA THR A 642 -19.25 9.61 17.42
C THR A 642 -17.76 9.34 17.65
N GLN A 643 -16.85 10.06 16.97
CA GLN A 643 -15.42 10.00 17.24
C GLN A 643 -15.08 10.48 18.66
N ALA A 644 -15.71 11.55 19.13
CA ALA A 644 -15.51 12.04 20.49
C ALA A 644 -15.99 11.01 21.53
N TRP A 645 -17.13 10.36 21.29
CA TRP A 645 -17.64 9.31 22.17
C TRP A 645 -16.81 8.02 22.10
N HIS A 646 -16.24 7.69 20.95
CA HIS A 646 -15.33 6.55 20.83
C HIS A 646 -14.03 6.77 21.61
N ALA A 647 -13.51 8.00 21.57
CA ALA A 647 -12.30 8.38 22.31
C ALA A 647 -12.53 8.54 23.83
N ASP A 648 -13.72 9.00 24.25
CA ASP A 648 -14.13 9.11 25.65
C ASP A 648 -15.58 8.63 25.83
N PRO A 649 -15.80 7.31 26.00
CA PRO A 649 -17.13 6.75 26.15
C PRO A 649 -17.90 7.28 27.36
N ALA A 650 -17.21 7.72 28.42
CA ALA A 650 -17.85 8.29 29.60
C ALA A 650 -18.51 9.65 29.32
N ALA A 651 -18.06 10.36 28.28
CA ALA A 651 -18.67 11.61 27.81
C ALA A 651 -19.85 11.40 26.85
N ASN A 652 -20.20 10.14 26.51
CA ASN A 652 -21.29 9.83 25.60
C ASN A 652 -22.67 10.09 26.22
N ALA A 653 -23.22 11.26 25.93
CA ALA A 653 -24.59 11.64 26.30
C ALA A 653 -25.62 11.39 25.19
N GLY A 654 -25.19 10.96 24.00
CA GLY A 654 -26.06 10.73 22.85
C GLY A 654 -26.60 12.01 22.19
N TRP A 655 -27.69 11.87 21.44
CA TRP A 655 -28.36 12.94 20.72
C TRP A 655 -29.78 13.21 21.24
N MET A 656 -30.20 14.46 21.06
CA MET A 656 -31.58 14.88 21.19
C MET A 656 -32.19 15.11 19.81
N LEU A 657 -33.31 14.45 19.53
CA LEU A 657 -34.13 14.70 18.34
C LEU A 657 -35.16 15.80 18.62
N ARG A 658 -35.17 16.81 17.76
CA ARG A 658 -36.14 17.91 17.76
C ARG A 658 -36.86 17.97 16.43
N GLY A 659 -38.19 18.02 16.46
CA GLY A 659 -39.01 18.42 15.32
C GLY A 659 -39.12 19.95 15.23
N ASP A 660 -39.92 20.46 14.29
CA ASP A 660 -40.21 21.90 14.22
C ASP A 660 -41.03 22.34 15.44
N GLU A 661 -40.38 23.05 16.37
CA GLU A 661 -41.00 23.58 17.59
C GLU A 661 -41.68 24.95 17.39
N THR A 662 -41.65 25.51 16.17
CA THR A 662 -42.22 26.83 15.85
C THR A 662 -43.66 26.77 15.35
N GLN A 663 -44.05 25.66 14.72
CA GLN A 663 -45.41 25.39 14.25
C GLN A 663 -46.12 24.41 15.18
N ASN A 664 -47.45 24.51 15.27
CA ASN A 664 -48.25 23.52 16.00
C ASN A 664 -48.45 22.25 15.15
N GLU A 665 -48.78 21.15 15.81
CA GLU A 665 -49.15 19.88 15.16
C GLU A 665 -48.02 19.26 14.33
N THR A 666 -46.77 19.44 14.78
CA THR A 666 -45.55 18.90 14.16
C THR A 666 -45.02 17.66 14.87
N VAL A 667 -45.61 17.24 16.00
CA VAL A 667 -45.16 16.04 16.73
C VAL A 667 -45.18 14.82 15.83
N GLY A 668 -44.01 14.20 15.70
CA GLY A 668 -43.83 12.87 15.17
C GLY A 668 -43.78 11.84 16.29
N ARG A 669 -44.35 10.67 16.05
CA ARG A 669 -44.20 9.45 16.85
C ARG A 669 -43.29 8.48 16.10
N PHE A 670 -42.27 8.00 16.80
CA PHE A 670 -41.23 7.16 16.24
C PHE A 670 -41.19 5.81 16.95
N ASP A 671 -40.86 4.77 16.20
CA ASP A 671 -40.52 3.46 16.75
C ASP A 671 -39.30 3.60 17.69
N SER A 672 -39.36 2.94 18.84
CA SER A 672 -38.32 2.88 19.87
C SER A 672 -37.72 1.48 19.95
N LYS A 673 -36.66 1.30 20.74
CA LYS A 673 -36.07 -0.03 20.98
C LYS A 673 -37.05 -1.02 21.62
N GLU A 674 -38.08 -0.51 22.30
CA GLU A 674 -39.06 -1.32 23.03
C GLU A 674 -40.35 -1.58 22.25
N VAL A 675 -40.69 -0.69 21.30
CA VAL A 675 -41.96 -0.73 20.56
C VAL A 675 -41.78 -0.24 19.13
N GLY A 676 -42.24 -1.04 18.18
CA GLY A 676 -42.01 -0.80 16.75
C GLY A 676 -40.86 -1.67 16.25
N GLN A 677 -40.79 -1.93 14.95
CA GLN A 677 -39.83 -2.89 14.41
C GLN A 677 -38.46 -2.24 14.16
N VAL A 678 -37.38 -2.93 14.56
CA VAL A 678 -35.97 -2.84 14.10
C VAL A 678 -35.24 -1.48 14.24
N PHE A 679 -35.92 -0.35 14.44
CA PHE A 679 -35.32 1.01 14.59
C PHE A 679 -35.45 1.52 16.04
N PRO A 680 -34.63 2.50 16.49
CA PRO A 680 -33.55 3.22 15.79
C PRO A 680 -32.31 2.40 15.40
N GLU A 681 -31.67 2.75 14.27
CA GLU A 681 -30.41 2.14 13.81
C GLU A 681 -29.34 3.21 13.53
N LEU A 682 -28.28 3.25 14.34
CA LEU A 682 -27.09 4.06 14.08
C LEU A 682 -26.08 3.22 13.29
N GLU A 683 -25.92 3.51 12.02
CA GLU A 683 -24.94 2.90 11.14
C GLU A 683 -23.62 3.67 11.23
N ILE A 684 -22.56 3.01 11.68
CA ILE A 684 -21.19 3.55 11.73
C ILE A 684 -20.31 2.71 10.81
N GLN A 685 -19.65 3.40 9.88
CA GLN A 685 -18.58 2.81 9.09
C GLN A 685 -17.25 3.21 9.70
N TYR A 686 -16.37 2.24 9.91
CA TYR A 686 -15.01 2.48 10.42
C TYR A 686 -14.00 1.60 9.71
N GLN A 687 -12.74 2.04 9.79
CA GLN A 687 -11.60 1.36 9.24
C GLN A 687 -10.76 0.73 10.35
N LEU A 688 -10.20 -0.45 10.08
CA LEU A 688 -9.31 -1.15 11.00
C LEU A 688 -7.87 -1.18 10.45
N PRO A 689 -6.85 -1.20 11.33
CA PRO A 689 -5.49 -1.41 10.90
C PRO A 689 -5.38 -2.77 10.18
N PRO A 690 -4.43 -2.91 9.24
CA PRO A 690 -4.15 -4.19 8.61
C PRO A 690 -3.81 -5.23 9.69
N PRO A 691 -4.38 -6.45 9.63
CA PRO A 691 -4.04 -7.48 10.58
C PRO A 691 -2.55 -7.80 10.46
N VAL A 692 -1.88 -7.90 11.62
CA VAL A 692 -0.53 -8.45 11.68
C VAL A 692 -0.66 -9.95 11.42
N PRO A 693 0.11 -10.53 10.48
CA PRO A 693 0.09 -11.98 10.26
C PRO A 693 0.31 -12.73 11.57
N PRO A 694 -0.38 -13.86 11.80
CA PRO A 694 -0.28 -14.58 13.08
C PRO A 694 1.16 -14.92 13.48
N PHE A 695 2.00 -15.31 12.52
CA PHE A 695 3.43 -15.53 12.79
C PHE A 695 4.16 -14.28 13.26
N GLY A 696 3.85 -13.12 12.69
CA GLY A 696 4.43 -11.84 13.12
C GLY A 696 4.03 -11.48 14.55
N THR A 697 2.80 -11.82 14.95
CA THR A 697 2.33 -11.67 16.33
C THR A 697 3.07 -12.62 17.27
N TRP A 698 3.24 -13.89 16.88
CA TRP A 698 4.01 -14.87 17.66
C TRP A 698 5.48 -14.45 17.83
N LEU A 699 6.15 -14.05 16.75
CA LEU A 699 7.52 -13.55 16.79
C LEU A 699 7.68 -12.36 17.73
N LYS A 700 6.79 -11.37 17.66
CA LYS A 700 6.83 -10.21 18.56
C LYS A 700 6.65 -10.60 20.03
N GLY A 701 5.83 -11.61 20.30
CA GLY A 701 5.62 -12.16 21.64
C GLY A 701 6.83 -12.89 22.20
N LYS A 702 7.53 -13.68 21.36
CA LYS A 702 8.70 -14.48 21.77
C LYS A 702 10.03 -13.71 21.71
N PHE A 703 10.16 -12.76 20.78
CA PHE A 703 11.38 -11.99 20.52
C PHE A 703 11.12 -10.48 20.65
N PRO A 704 10.95 -9.93 21.86
CA PRO A 704 10.56 -8.53 22.06
C PRO A 704 11.65 -7.51 21.65
N ALA A 705 12.90 -7.95 21.52
CA ALA A 705 14.01 -7.13 21.02
C ALA A 705 14.12 -7.11 19.48
N LEU A 706 13.30 -7.91 18.78
CA LEU A 706 13.32 -8.04 17.32
C LEU A 706 12.84 -6.73 16.68
N LEU A 707 13.66 -6.17 15.80
CA LEU A 707 13.22 -5.08 14.92
C LEU A 707 12.28 -5.63 13.85
N THR A 708 11.30 -4.84 13.41
CA THR A 708 10.39 -5.26 12.35
C THR A 708 11.18 -5.67 11.10
N GLY A 709 10.94 -6.91 10.66
CA GLY A 709 11.60 -7.56 9.53
C GLY A 709 13.03 -7.99 9.75
N GLN A 710 13.52 -8.03 10.99
CA GLN A 710 14.80 -8.66 11.29
C GLN A 710 14.71 -10.17 11.08
N PHE A 711 15.78 -10.75 10.55
CA PHE A 711 15.87 -12.19 10.31
C PHE A 711 15.68 -13.01 11.58
N VAL A 712 14.83 -14.03 11.48
CA VAL A 712 14.77 -15.15 12.40
C VAL A 712 14.89 -16.40 11.54
N ASP A 713 15.91 -17.22 11.80
CA ASP A 713 16.07 -18.47 11.08
C ASP A 713 15.01 -19.46 11.58
N ILE A 714 13.98 -19.66 10.78
CA ILE A 714 12.86 -20.53 11.13
C ILE A 714 13.24 -22.01 11.24
N PHE A 715 14.46 -22.39 10.87
CA PHE A 715 15.01 -23.73 11.02
C PHE A 715 15.96 -23.87 12.21
N ASP A 716 16.24 -22.77 12.92
CA ASP A 716 17.03 -22.81 14.14
C ASP A 716 16.25 -23.47 15.27
N ASP A 717 17.00 -24.04 16.21
CA ASP A 717 16.53 -24.71 17.41
C ASP A 717 17.22 -24.02 18.58
N GLN A 718 16.49 -23.12 19.24
CA GLN A 718 17.04 -22.17 20.20
C GLN A 718 17.35 -22.84 21.55
N GLU A 719 16.64 -23.91 21.86
CA GLU A 719 16.58 -24.64 23.13
C GLU A 719 17.29 -26.01 23.07
N GLY A 720 17.62 -26.47 21.87
CA GLY A 720 18.39 -27.69 21.61
C GLY A 720 17.58 -28.97 21.70
N ASP A 721 16.27 -28.94 21.47
CA ASP A 721 15.38 -30.11 21.54
C ASP A 721 15.07 -30.75 20.18
N SER A 722 15.71 -30.25 19.13
CA SER A 722 15.56 -30.63 17.72
C SER A 722 14.21 -30.28 17.09
N ILE A 723 13.46 -29.35 17.68
CA ILE A 723 12.26 -28.77 17.07
C ILE A 723 12.63 -27.38 16.50
N PRO A 724 12.54 -27.17 15.18
CA PRO A 724 12.84 -25.88 14.58
C PRO A 724 11.73 -24.85 14.88
N LEU A 725 12.09 -23.57 14.92
CA LEU A 725 11.18 -22.44 15.19
C LEU A 725 9.87 -22.44 14.36
N LEU A 726 9.89 -22.90 13.12
CA LEU A 726 8.66 -23.03 12.32
C LEU A 726 7.69 -24.04 12.94
N LEU A 727 8.19 -25.17 13.44
CA LEU A 727 7.39 -26.19 14.11
C LEU A 727 6.99 -25.74 15.51
N GLU A 728 7.88 -25.03 16.22
CA GLU A 728 7.53 -24.37 17.49
C GLU A 728 6.29 -23.48 17.33
N TYR A 729 6.30 -22.62 16.31
CA TYR A 729 5.17 -21.79 15.96
C TYR A 729 3.94 -22.62 15.55
N ALA A 730 4.12 -23.58 14.65
CA ALA A 730 3.03 -24.41 14.13
C ALA A 730 2.33 -25.23 15.22
N PHE A 731 3.03 -25.56 16.29
CA PHE A 731 2.56 -26.40 17.37
C PHE A 731 2.23 -25.61 18.65
N GLY A 732 2.45 -24.29 18.67
CA GLY A 732 2.13 -23.42 19.80
C GLY A 732 3.03 -23.68 21.00
N LEU A 733 4.30 -23.97 20.72
CA LEU A 733 5.35 -24.25 21.68
C LEU A 733 6.16 -22.98 22.00
N ASP A 734 7.01 -23.08 23.02
CA ASP A 734 7.85 -21.96 23.46
C ASP A 734 9.29 -22.20 23.03
N PRO A 735 9.83 -21.38 22.09
CA PRO A 735 11.14 -21.60 21.48
C PRO A 735 12.31 -21.35 22.45
N PHE A 736 12.07 -21.24 23.75
CA PHE A 736 13.12 -21.10 24.75
C PHE A 736 12.95 -22.13 25.88
N THR A 737 12.00 -23.04 25.75
CA THR A 737 11.67 -24.05 26.75
C THR A 737 11.76 -25.43 26.12
N HIS A 738 12.76 -26.20 26.52
CA HIS A 738 12.99 -27.55 26.01
C HIS A 738 11.73 -28.44 26.15
N ASP A 739 11.19 -28.89 25.02
CA ASP A 739 9.95 -29.67 24.99
C ASP A 739 10.23 -31.18 25.05
N THR A 740 9.78 -31.80 26.14
CA THR A 740 10.10 -33.21 26.45
C THR A 740 8.99 -34.19 26.02
N GLY A 741 8.69 -34.19 24.72
CA GLY A 741 7.96 -35.25 24.02
C GLY A 741 6.42 -35.20 24.07
N GLY A 742 5.77 -35.48 22.94
CA GLY A 742 4.31 -35.61 22.81
C GLY A 742 3.67 -34.76 21.71
N VAL A 743 4.44 -33.88 21.07
CA VAL A 743 3.98 -32.93 20.05
C VAL A 743 3.62 -33.60 18.72
N LEU A 744 4.36 -34.64 18.34
CA LEU A 744 4.14 -35.48 17.17
C LEU A 744 4.24 -36.95 17.60
N GLN A 745 3.15 -37.69 17.49
CA GLN A 745 3.07 -39.11 17.82
C GLN A 745 2.69 -39.90 16.58
N LEU A 746 3.45 -40.96 16.32
CA LEU A 746 3.15 -41.92 15.25
C LEU A 746 2.90 -43.28 15.88
N SER A 747 1.76 -43.89 15.56
CA SER A 747 1.45 -45.27 15.94
C SER A 747 1.04 -46.10 14.73
N VAL A 748 1.30 -47.40 14.82
CA VAL A 748 0.99 -48.38 13.78
C VAL A 748 0.23 -49.53 14.43
N ALA A 749 -0.93 -49.87 13.88
CA ALA A 749 -1.78 -50.94 14.39
C ALA A 749 -2.26 -51.85 13.23
N PRO A 750 -2.64 -53.11 13.50
CA PRO A 750 -3.35 -53.92 12.53
C PRO A 750 -4.67 -53.23 12.12
N GLY A 751 -4.86 -53.03 10.82
CA GLY A 751 -6.10 -52.53 10.24
C GLY A 751 -7.08 -53.65 9.90
N GLU A 752 -8.24 -53.30 9.37
CA GLU A 752 -9.23 -54.26 8.87
C GLU A 752 -8.68 -55.07 7.66
N GLU A 753 -9.29 -56.23 7.39
CA GLU A 753 -8.95 -57.09 6.23
C GLU A 753 -7.46 -57.48 6.09
N GLY A 754 -6.69 -57.48 7.18
CA GLY A 754 -5.25 -57.79 7.16
C GLY A 754 -4.34 -56.61 6.82
N GLY A 755 -4.91 -55.39 6.70
CA GLY A 755 -4.19 -54.15 6.45
C GLY A 755 -3.41 -53.62 7.66
N THR A 756 -2.83 -52.43 7.50
CA THR A 756 -2.09 -51.70 8.54
C THR A 756 -2.63 -50.28 8.65
N ASP A 757 -3.01 -49.86 9.85
CA ASP A 757 -3.41 -48.50 10.16
C ASP A 757 -2.22 -47.71 10.68
N LEU A 758 -1.89 -46.61 10.01
CA LEU A 758 -0.91 -45.64 10.46
C LEU A 758 -1.66 -44.43 11.04
N THR A 759 -1.48 -44.16 12.32
CA THR A 759 -2.11 -43.03 13.01
C THR A 759 -1.06 -41.99 13.39
N LEU A 760 -1.20 -40.78 12.85
CA LEU A 760 -0.39 -39.62 13.17
C LEU A 760 -1.20 -38.65 14.01
N THR A 761 -0.69 -38.31 15.18
CA THR A 761 -1.27 -37.30 16.07
C THR A 761 -0.28 -36.16 16.22
N PHE A 762 -0.72 -34.92 16.02
CA PHE A 762 0.13 -33.74 16.23
C PHE A 762 -0.64 -32.58 16.84
N ARG A 763 0.06 -31.75 17.62
CA ARG A 763 -0.50 -30.50 18.13
C ARG A 763 -0.59 -29.47 17.01
N ARG A 764 -1.59 -28.59 17.02
CA ARG A 764 -1.72 -27.48 16.06
C ARG A 764 -2.02 -26.17 16.79
N GLU A 765 -1.26 -25.12 16.49
CA GLU A 765 -1.59 -23.77 16.96
C GLU A 765 -2.79 -23.24 16.17
N THR A 766 -3.89 -22.95 16.87
CA THR A 766 -5.11 -22.43 16.26
C THR A 766 -4.94 -21.02 15.71
N ALA A 767 -4.05 -20.23 16.31
CA ALA A 767 -3.73 -18.91 15.80
C ALA A 767 -2.95 -18.98 14.47
N ALA A 768 -2.22 -20.08 14.20
CA ALA A 768 -1.41 -20.28 13.01
C ALA A 768 -2.24 -20.60 11.75
N THR A 769 -3.12 -19.67 11.41
CA THR A 769 -4.01 -19.73 10.26
C THR A 769 -3.30 -19.49 8.93
N ASP A 770 -2.05 -19.04 8.99
CA ASP A 770 -1.14 -18.79 7.88
C ASP A 770 -0.31 -20.02 7.46
N LEU A 771 -0.56 -21.18 8.07
CA LEU A 771 0.08 -22.46 7.74
C LEU A 771 -0.90 -23.46 7.12
N VAL A 772 -0.34 -24.36 6.31
CA VAL A 772 -0.96 -25.59 5.81
C VAL A 772 -0.14 -26.78 6.29
N TYR A 773 -0.84 -27.82 6.74
CA TYR A 773 -0.25 -29.08 7.17
C TYR A 773 -0.61 -30.15 6.14
N ARG A 774 0.39 -30.73 5.50
CA ARG A 774 0.22 -31.82 4.53
C ARG A 774 0.82 -33.10 5.05
N LEU A 775 0.03 -34.17 5.02
CA LEU A 775 0.52 -35.51 5.29
C LEU A 775 0.82 -36.21 3.95
N GLU A 776 2.07 -36.59 3.80
CA GLU A 776 2.54 -37.28 2.62
C GLU A 776 3.10 -38.65 2.99
N ILE A 777 2.87 -39.64 2.11
CA ILE A 777 3.57 -40.92 2.17
C ILE A 777 4.40 -41.14 0.92
N SER A 778 5.46 -41.93 1.07
CA SER A 778 6.18 -42.47 -0.06
C SER A 778 6.76 -43.85 0.21
N ALA A 779 6.87 -44.67 -0.82
CA ALA A 779 7.69 -45.88 -0.79
C ALA A 779 9.19 -45.57 -1.01
N ASN A 780 9.52 -44.34 -1.43
CA ASN A 780 10.88 -43.87 -1.70
C ASN A 780 11.08 -42.48 -1.05
N PRO A 781 11.97 -42.33 -0.06
CA PRO A 781 12.18 -41.05 0.61
C PRO A 781 12.85 -40.00 -0.30
N ALA A 782 13.35 -40.41 -1.49
CA ALA A 782 13.84 -39.50 -2.52
C ALA A 782 12.77 -39.02 -3.51
N ALA A 783 11.53 -39.52 -3.43
CA ALA A 783 10.44 -39.15 -4.34
C ALA A 783 9.10 -39.14 -3.60
N TRP A 784 8.62 -37.95 -3.23
CA TRP A 784 7.34 -37.73 -2.56
C TRP A 784 6.30 -37.31 -3.61
N GLY A 785 5.11 -37.90 -3.60
CA GLY A 785 4.14 -37.62 -4.68
C GLY A 785 2.71 -38.12 -4.48
N THR A 786 2.39 -38.73 -3.33
CA THR A 786 1.00 -39.08 -2.99
C THR A 786 0.58 -38.25 -1.79
N LEU A 787 -0.16 -37.17 -2.06
CA LEU A 787 -0.85 -36.37 -1.05
C LEU A 787 -2.02 -37.19 -0.50
N LEU A 788 -2.08 -37.34 0.81
CA LEU A 788 -3.13 -38.12 1.49
C LEU A 788 -4.11 -37.25 2.25
N ALA A 789 -3.63 -36.19 2.88
CA ALA A 789 -4.49 -35.27 3.58
C ALA A 789 -3.86 -33.89 3.56
N GLU A 790 -4.70 -32.88 3.39
CA GLU A 790 -4.34 -31.48 3.56
C GLU A 790 -5.25 -30.89 4.65
N VAL A 791 -4.63 -30.19 5.59
CA VAL A 791 -5.30 -29.49 6.67
C VAL A 791 -4.92 -28.02 6.58
N SER A 792 -5.89 -27.17 6.25
CA SER A 792 -5.73 -25.72 6.11
C SER A 792 -6.81 -25.03 6.94
N ALA A 793 -6.44 -24.12 7.84
CA ALA A 793 -7.33 -23.17 8.54
C ALA A 793 -8.80 -23.63 8.75
N GLY A 794 -8.99 -24.76 9.45
CA GLY A 794 -10.32 -25.26 9.84
C GLY A 794 -11.07 -26.07 8.77
N GLN A 795 -10.46 -26.31 7.60
CA GLN A 795 -10.92 -27.23 6.58
C GLN A 795 -9.92 -28.38 6.43
N ILE A 796 -10.43 -29.61 6.45
CA ILE A 796 -9.65 -30.83 6.26
C ILE A 796 -10.14 -31.46 4.96
N GLN A 797 -9.24 -31.61 3.99
CA GLN A 797 -9.49 -32.40 2.80
C GLN A 797 -8.75 -33.73 2.92
N THR A 798 -9.50 -34.80 3.16
CA THR A 798 -8.99 -36.17 3.09
C THR A 798 -8.96 -36.62 1.63
N MET A 799 -7.85 -37.21 1.21
CA MET A 799 -7.62 -37.71 -0.14
C MET A 799 -7.06 -39.15 -0.07
N ASN A 800 -7.27 -39.95 -1.12
CA ASN A 800 -6.57 -41.23 -1.30
C ASN A 800 -6.60 -42.21 -0.10
N GLY A 801 -7.75 -42.37 0.58
CA GLY A 801 -7.94 -43.40 1.61
C GLY A 801 -7.44 -43.05 3.02
N ALA A 802 -7.17 -41.77 3.30
CA ALA A 802 -6.97 -41.28 4.66
C ALA A 802 -8.32 -40.91 5.31
N ASP A 803 -8.51 -41.29 6.56
CA ASP A 803 -9.66 -40.95 7.39
C ASP A 803 -9.24 -40.00 8.51
N LEU A 804 -9.97 -38.90 8.66
CA LEU A 804 -9.87 -38.05 9.85
C LEU A 804 -10.59 -38.76 11.00
N ILE A 805 -9.88 -38.99 12.10
CA ILE A 805 -10.46 -39.68 13.27
C ILE A 805 -10.92 -38.72 14.34
N ALA A 806 -10.12 -37.68 14.59
CA ALA A 806 -10.42 -36.66 15.59
C ALA A 806 -9.72 -35.34 15.25
N ASP A 807 -10.46 -34.25 15.42
CA ASP A 807 -9.99 -32.87 15.50
C ASP A 807 -10.67 -32.26 16.73
N ASP A 808 -10.18 -32.68 17.91
CA ASP A 808 -10.85 -32.39 19.18
C ASP A 808 -10.51 -30.96 19.64
N TRP A 809 -11.54 -30.11 19.66
CA TRP A 809 -11.53 -28.80 20.28
C TRP A 809 -11.65 -28.97 21.79
N LEU A 810 -10.52 -29.09 22.50
CA LEU A 810 -10.52 -29.07 23.95
C LEU A 810 -10.35 -27.63 24.43
N GLU A 811 -11.31 -27.14 25.21
CA GLU A 811 -11.32 -25.79 25.81
C GLU A 811 -10.10 -25.53 26.73
N ASP A 812 -9.28 -26.55 27.00
CA ASP A 812 -8.04 -26.53 27.76
C ASP A 812 -6.83 -27.16 27.00
N THR A 813 -6.04 -26.28 26.41
CA THR A 813 -4.58 -26.38 26.10
C THR A 813 -4.02 -27.42 25.12
N THR A 814 -4.80 -28.32 24.49
CA THR A 814 -4.24 -29.17 23.41
C THR A 814 -5.19 -29.36 22.21
N ASN A 815 -4.96 -28.60 21.13
CA ASN A 815 -5.61 -28.84 19.83
C ASN A 815 -4.84 -29.95 19.10
N LEU A 816 -5.26 -31.20 19.31
CA LEU A 816 -4.62 -32.39 18.74
C LEU A 816 -5.34 -32.82 17.45
N VAL A 817 -4.61 -32.84 16.35
CA VAL A 817 -5.08 -33.38 15.07
C VAL A 817 -4.66 -34.85 14.98
N THR A 818 -5.61 -35.76 14.78
CA THR A 818 -5.33 -37.20 14.59
C THR A 818 -5.82 -37.69 13.25
N LEU A 819 -4.86 -38.07 12.38
CA LEU A 819 -5.10 -38.63 11.06
C LEU A 819 -4.79 -40.12 11.07
N ARG A 820 -5.69 -40.94 10.50
CA ARG A 820 -5.41 -42.35 10.23
C ARG A 820 -5.37 -42.60 8.74
N LEU A 821 -4.40 -43.41 8.34
CA LEU A 821 -4.27 -43.92 7.00
C LEU A 821 -4.40 -45.45 7.05
N HIS A 822 -5.36 -45.99 6.31
CA HIS A 822 -5.49 -47.43 6.13
C HIS A 822 -4.64 -47.92 4.95
N LEU A 823 -3.76 -48.89 5.17
CA LEU A 823 -2.92 -49.52 4.15
C LEU A 823 -3.38 -50.97 3.92
N PRO A 824 -3.87 -51.35 2.72
CA PRO A 824 -4.38 -52.70 2.46
C PRO A 824 -3.32 -53.83 2.59
N ASP A 825 -3.78 -55.04 2.91
CA ASP A 825 -2.98 -56.27 3.01
C ASP A 825 -2.26 -56.59 1.67
N GLY A 826 -1.03 -57.11 1.75
CA GLY A 826 -0.19 -57.42 0.59
C GLY A 826 0.71 -56.28 0.09
N SER A 827 0.71 -55.12 0.74
CA SER A 827 1.67 -54.05 0.47
C SER A 827 3.02 -54.30 1.21
N THR A 828 4.14 -54.46 0.50
CA THR A 828 5.50 -54.44 1.10
C THR A 828 6.53 -53.77 0.17
N PRO A 829 7.64 -53.17 0.66
CA PRO A 829 8.05 -52.90 2.05
C PRO A 829 8.19 -51.38 2.37
N ARG A 830 8.08 -50.99 3.66
CA ARG A 830 8.44 -49.68 4.24
C ARG A 830 7.91 -48.44 3.50
N ARG A 831 6.80 -47.87 4.00
CA ARG A 831 6.40 -46.52 3.62
C ARG A 831 6.96 -45.51 4.62
N PHE A 832 7.46 -44.41 4.10
CA PHE A 832 7.81 -43.22 4.86
C PHE A 832 6.57 -42.35 4.93
N ALA A 833 6.34 -41.73 6.08
CA ALA A 833 5.35 -40.68 6.26
C ALA A 833 6.08 -39.41 6.70
N ARG A 834 5.65 -38.25 6.20
CA ARG A 834 6.10 -36.96 6.72
C ARG A 834 4.94 -36.01 6.87
N LEU A 835 4.99 -35.20 7.92
CA LEU A 835 4.20 -34.01 8.06
C LEU A 835 4.98 -32.86 7.44
N VAL A 836 4.40 -32.19 6.46
CA VAL A 836 4.95 -30.98 5.85
C VAL A 836 4.15 -29.80 6.38
N VAL A 837 4.84 -28.83 6.97
CA VAL A 837 4.25 -27.57 7.39
C VAL A 837 4.75 -26.49 6.45
N ASP A 838 3.84 -25.91 5.68
CA ASP A 838 4.13 -24.87 4.71
C ASP A 838 3.26 -23.63 4.97
N TRP A 839 3.69 -22.49 4.43
CA TRP A 839 2.87 -21.28 4.43
C TRP A 839 1.73 -21.41 3.41
N GLN A 840 0.60 -20.78 3.71
CA GLN A 840 -0.52 -20.62 2.76
C GLN A 840 -0.16 -19.73 1.57
#